data_AF-A0A554MN18-F1
#
_entry.id   AF-A0A554MN18-F1
#
_cell.length_a   1.000
_cell.length_b   1.000
_cell.length_c   1.000
_cell.angle_alpha   90.00
_cell.angle_beta   90.00
_cell.angle_gamma   90.00
#
_symmetry.space_group_name_H-M   'P 1'
#
loop_
_entity.id
_entity.type
_entity.pdbx_description
1 polymer ?
#
loop_
_entity_poly.entity_id
_entity_poly.type
_entity_poly.pdbx_seq_one_letter_code
_entity_poly.pdbx_strand_id
1 'polypeptide(L)'
;MSLLEGLNPSQLQAVTHGEGPFLIVAGAGTGKTTVVTRRIAHLIMERKVPTDSVLALTFTEKAASEMEERLDRLLPYGYVDLWVSTFHSFCERILRAHALEIGLSMDFTLLDSVRQWMMFRQNWEAFSFDYLAPRGNPGSLIHELLSHFSRAKDEEIGEKEYWDWAEKNFAEAEDFAALASDANREEAQTRFLEAKKTREIASAYHQYQQILYKNGALDFGDLIRFTLRLFRERPAILAKYQNQFQYVLVDEFQDTNWAQFELVRLLSTPRNNLTVVADDDQSIYRFRGASMSNILEFKKRYPSSDQVFLTENYRSTQNILDLSYQFILHNNPNRLEYQMQQSLSSVADVRAENFQPLHLGQTISKKLLSSKPEAGVIDHLSFPSQQEEADGVVAKIQACRAKDATLGWKDFAILVRANHYSEAFIDSLSREGIPFTLLSSRGLYAKPAIMDILAYLRWMHFYPDTVSAYRVLSMPFWELTHGEMVDLMSIARRKGWHMYTVLEKAPAMGFGEETLKKCARILSSLVDHSAKAKRGLRVFSLIHGFISESGYLRYLEGLGDKIYAENISYINQFLKMVRLFEKENKEHSLGAFLRYMEWLDEAGDEGTLRDESDWDPDTVKIMTVHASKGLEFRHVFIVNLVDQRFPTNHRSEALPLPAPLIKEILPGGDFHLEEERRLFYVACTRAKEGLYFTRAENYGGVRKKKMSRFLVELGYKDAESEGKKLARKIILTPDGSSGHGKEIEGDDFFDWEKLIPKKFSFTQIKAFATCPWQYRYAHLLKIPTPGRETFSFGQTMHLTFERFFQQMIDKRGSPQLGLFGAPTVQIAPSLDTLLSLYESAWIDDWYETKERQEERKEEGRKILRDFYRIHESAWPLVLSLEQGFSLKIGGYRLSGKIDRIDDLGDGTVEIVDYKTGRVPKDEAKIDPENKKQLLIYQWAAEEILQKKVGKVSFYYLEENKKISFVGTPDNLLKLKEEILETIEAIRKSQFIAKPSPQVCQYCDFKSICPYKA
;
A
#
# COMPACT_ATOMS: atom_id res chain seq x y z
N MET A 1 -3.75 11.50 -53.83
CA MET A 1 -5.22 11.40 -53.65
C MET A 1 -5.73 12.80 -53.39
N SER A 2 -6.95 13.12 -53.82
CA SER A 2 -7.57 14.41 -53.48
C SER A 2 -7.86 14.44 -51.97
N LEU A 3 -7.54 15.54 -51.26
CA LEU A 3 -7.75 15.68 -49.80
C LEU A 3 -9.22 15.46 -49.39
N LEU A 4 -10.14 15.74 -50.31
CA LEU A 4 -11.58 15.66 -50.12
C LEU A 4 -12.17 14.30 -50.51
N GLU A 5 -11.38 13.40 -51.08
CA GLU A 5 -11.83 12.10 -51.55
C GLU A 5 -12.19 11.17 -50.37
N GLY A 6 -13.34 10.50 -50.48
CA GLY A 6 -13.85 9.57 -49.47
C GLY A 6 -14.49 10.22 -48.24
N LEU A 7 -14.70 11.55 -48.22
CA LEU A 7 -15.43 12.24 -47.16
C LEU A 7 -16.94 12.22 -47.41
N ASN A 8 -17.72 11.98 -46.36
CA ASN A 8 -19.18 12.14 -46.41
C ASN A 8 -19.58 13.63 -46.40
N PRO A 9 -20.86 13.99 -46.66
CA PRO A 9 -21.29 15.39 -46.76
C PRO A 9 -20.98 16.23 -45.50
N SER A 10 -21.17 15.68 -44.30
CA SER A 10 -20.89 16.39 -43.04
C SER A 10 -19.39 16.59 -42.82
N GLN A 11 -18.56 15.59 -43.13
CA GLN A 11 -17.11 15.70 -43.06
C GLN A 11 -16.57 16.68 -44.10
N LEU A 12 -17.13 16.68 -45.32
CA LEU A 12 -16.77 17.63 -46.36
C LEU A 12 -17.08 19.07 -45.89
N GLN A 13 -18.28 19.32 -45.37
CA GLN A 13 -18.64 20.61 -44.78
C GLN A 13 -17.66 21.02 -43.67
N ALA A 14 -17.28 20.09 -42.80
CA ALA A 14 -16.34 20.34 -41.71
C ALA A 14 -14.93 20.72 -42.21
N VAL A 15 -14.45 20.05 -43.27
CA VAL A 15 -13.13 20.29 -43.86
C VAL A 15 -13.09 21.59 -44.65
N THR A 16 -14.12 21.89 -45.45
CA THR A 16 -14.13 23.04 -46.37
C THR A 16 -14.62 24.35 -45.76
N HIS A 17 -15.16 24.32 -44.54
CA HIS A 17 -15.64 25.53 -43.83
C HIS A 17 -14.53 26.61 -43.81
N GLY A 18 -14.89 27.85 -44.12
CA GLY A 18 -13.93 28.93 -44.30
C GLY A 18 -13.59 29.65 -43.00
N GLU A 19 -14.15 30.84 -42.85
CA GLU A 19 -13.87 31.77 -41.75
C GLU A 19 -15.01 31.80 -40.74
N GLY A 20 -14.73 32.33 -39.55
CA GLY A 20 -15.66 32.46 -38.43
C GLY A 20 -15.62 31.30 -37.43
N PRO A 21 -16.33 31.45 -36.30
CA PRO A 21 -16.35 30.46 -35.24
C PRO A 21 -17.15 29.23 -35.67
N PHE A 22 -16.58 28.04 -35.46
CA PHE A 22 -17.12 26.79 -35.98
C PHE A 22 -17.10 25.67 -34.94
N LEU A 23 -18.26 25.07 -34.65
CA LEU A 23 -18.40 23.94 -33.73
C LEU A 23 -18.63 22.64 -34.50
N ILE A 24 -17.70 21.70 -34.36
CA ILE A 24 -17.83 20.33 -34.88
C ILE A 24 -18.22 19.41 -33.71
N VAL A 25 -19.47 18.97 -33.67
CA VAL A 25 -19.92 17.98 -32.70
C VAL A 25 -19.75 16.59 -33.30
N ALA A 26 -18.89 15.79 -32.71
CA ALA A 26 -18.47 14.54 -33.33
C ALA A 26 -18.43 13.39 -32.34
N GLY A 27 -19.30 12.40 -32.54
CA GLY A 27 -19.39 11.25 -31.64
C GLY A 27 -18.16 10.35 -31.65
N ALA A 28 -18.20 9.26 -30.88
CA ALA A 28 -17.15 8.24 -30.90
C ALA A 28 -17.02 7.60 -32.29
N GLY A 29 -15.80 7.43 -32.79
CA GLY A 29 -15.52 6.70 -34.03
C GLY A 29 -15.99 7.34 -35.33
N THR A 30 -16.33 8.63 -35.35
CA THR A 30 -16.82 9.37 -36.53
C THR A 30 -15.71 10.00 -37.37
N GLY A 31 -14.45 9.84 -36.95
CA GLY A 31 -13.28 10.37 -37.65
C GLY A 31 -12.87 11.78 -37.23
N LYS A 32 -13.10 12.19 -35.98
CA LYS A 32 -12.69 13.49 -35.39
C LYS A 32 -11.31 13.97 -35.85
N THR A 33 -10.26 13.22 -35.49
CA THR A 33 -8.87 13.56 -35.82
C THR A 33 -8.63 13.59 -37.34
N THR A 34 -9.31 12.74 -38.11
CA THR A 34 -9.22 12.74 -39.58
C THR A 34 -9.81 14.04 -40.17
N VAL A 35 -10.93 14.52 -39.63
CA VAL A 35 -11.54 15.78 -40.06
C VAL A 35 -10.64 16.97 -39.70
N VAL A 36 -10.09 17.01 -38.48
CA VAL A 36 -9.17 18.08 -38.05
C VAL A 36 -7.91 18.12 -38.93
N THR A 37 -7.25 16.98 -39.11
CA THR A 37 -6.02 16.89 -39.93
C THR A 37 -6.26 17.23 -41.39
N ARG A 38 -7.34 16.72 -42.00
CA ARG A 38 -7.70 17.08 -43.38
C ARG A 38 -8.11 18.54 -43.53
N ARG A 39 -8.76 19.14 -42.53
CA ARG A 39 -9.06 20.59 -42.49
C ARG A 39 -7.78 21.41 -42.53
N ILE A 40 -6.82 21.10 -41.67
CA ILE A 40 -5.52 21.78 -41.65
C ILE A 40 -4.83 21.63 -43.01
N ALA A 41 -4.78 20.42 -43.56
CA ALA A 41 -4.20 20.18 -44.88
C ALA A 41 -4.93 20.96 -46.00
N HIS A 42 -6.26 21.03 -45.96
CA HIS A 42 -7.07 21.80 -46.93
C HIS A 42 -6.80 23.31 -46.83
N LEU A 43 -6.70 23.87 -45.61
CA LEU A 43 -6.34 25.28 -45.40
C LEU A 43 -4.95 25.59 -46.00
N ILE A 44 -3.98 24.71 -45.78
CA ILE A 44 -2.61 24.90 -46.28
C ILE A 44 -2.52 24.72 -47.79
N MET A 45 -3.05 23.61 -48.33
CA MET A 45 -2.83 23.23 -49.73
C MET A 45 -3.78 23.94 -50.70
N GLU A 46 -5.07 24.04 -50.37
CA GLU A 46 -6.08 24.60 -51.28
C GLU A 46 -6.31 26.08 -51.04
N ARG A 47 -6.39 26.51 -49.77
CA ARG A 47 -6.55 27.94 -49.44
C ARG A 47 -5.22 28.70 -49.37
N LYS A 48 -4.08 28.01 -49.54
CA LYS A 48 -2.73 28.61 -49.53
C LYS A 48 -2.43 29.39 -48.25
N VAL A 49 -2.98 28.95 -47.12
CA VAL A 49 -2.69 29.53 -45.80
C VAL A 49 -1.27 29.11 -45.41
N PRO A 50 -0.40 30.05 -44.96
CA PRO A 50 0.92 29.70 -44.46
C PRO A 50 0.86 28.71 -43.29
N THR A 51 1.80 27.77 -43.22
CA THR A 51 1.79 26.69 -42.21
C THR A 51 1.92 27.22 -40.78
N ASP A 52 2.68 28.30 -40.59
CA ASP A 52 2.86 29.00 -39.32
C ASP A 52 1.64 29.80 -38.86
N SER A 53 0.62 29.92 -39.73
CA SER A 53 -0.62 30.65 -39.47
C SER A 53 -1.76 29.78 -38.95
N VAL A 54 -1.54 28.47 -38.81
CA VAL A 54 -2.54 27.51 -38.31
C VAL A 54 -2.04 26.93 -36.98
N LEU A 55 -2.79 27.18 -35.90
CA LEU A 55 -2.53 26.62 -34.58
C LEU A 55 -3.53 25.49 -34.30
N ALA A 56 -3.04 24.31 -33.97
CA ALA A 56 -3.84 23.17 -33.54
C ALA A 56 -3.46 22.75 -32.11
N LEU A 57 -4.44 22.76 -31.21
CA LEU A 57 -4.26 22.44 -29.80
C LEU A 57 -5.02 21.16 -29.43
N THR A 58 -4.36 20.29 -28.66
CA THR A 58 -4.93 19.06 -28.12
C THR A 58 -4.73 18.96 -26.61
N PHE A 59 -5.44 18.04 -25.94
CA PHE A 59 -5.33 17.85 -24.50
C PHE A 59 -4.14 16.96 -24.07
N THR A 60 -3.69 16.03 -24.94
CA THR A 60 -2.64 15.05 -24.58
C THR A 60 -1.51 15.05 -25.58
N GLU A 61 -0.27 14.83 -25.11
CA GLU A 61 0.91 14.75 -25.98
C GLU A 61 0.76 13.67 -27.05
N LYS A 62 0.17 12.52 -26.70
CA LYS A 62 -0.11 11.46 -27.68
C LYS A 62 -1.02 11.93 -28.82
N ALA A 63 -2.09 12.67 -28.50
CA ALA A 63 -2.99 13.20 -29.53
C ALA A 63 -2.30 14.25 -30.42
N ALA A 64 -1.42 15.08 -29.85
CA ALA A 64 -0.60 16.02 -30.61
C ALA A 64 0.33 15.28 -31.58
N SER A 65 1.11 14.31 -31.08
CA SER A 65 2.04 13.53 -31.91
C SER A 65 1.33 12.72 -33.00
N GLU A 66 0.18 12.10 -32.69
CA GLU A 66 -0.61 11.37 -33.70
C GLU A 66 -1.18 12.33 -34.77
N MET A 67 -1.61 13.52 -34.37
CA MET A 67 -2.09 14.54 -35.30
C MET A 67 -0.98 15.03 -36.21
N GLU A 68 0.22 15.27 -35.67
CA GLU A 68 1.42 15.65 -36.40
C GLU A 68 1.83 14.57 -37.42
N GLU A 69 1.94 13.31 -37.00
CA GLU A 69 2.30 12.20 -37.89
C GLU A 69 1.29 12.04 -39.05
N ARG A 70 0.00 12.23 -38.76
CA ARG A 70 -1.05 12.20 -39.80
C ARG A 70 -0.92 13.37 -40.77
N LEU A 71 -0.58 14.57 -40.29
CA LEU A 71 -0.39 15.75 -41.13
C LEU A 71 0.84 15.59 -42.03
N ASP A 72 1.94 15.05 -41.51
CA ASP A 72 3.15 14.77 -42.27
C ASP A 72 2.90 13.83 -43.45
N ARG A 73 1.99 12.86 -43.29
CA ARG A 73 1.58 11.95 -44.36
C ARG A 73 0.65 12.61 -45.40
N LEU A 74 -0.11 13.63 -45.00
CA LEU A 74 -1.06 14.33 -45.88
C LEU A 74 -0.40 15.46 -46.67
N LEU A 75 0.61 16.11 -46.10
CA LEU A 75 1.31 17.22 -46.73
C LEU A 75 2.43 16.72 -47.66
N PRO A 76 2.60 17.32 -48.86
CA PRO A 76 3.53 16.82 -49.88
C PRO A 76 5.02 17.10 -49.59
N TYR A 77 5.34 17.93 -48.59
CA TYR A 77 6.70 18.29 -48.18
C TYR A 77 6.84 18.09 -46.67
N GLY A 78 8.00 17.67 -46.18
CA GLY A 78 8.30 17.61 -44.75
C GLY A 78 8.38 19.02 -44.17
N TYR A 79 7.23 19.61 -43.84
CA TYR A 79 7.14 20.92 -43.21
C TYR A 79 7.64 20.81 -41.77
N VAL A 80 8.73 21.52 -41.46
CA VAL A 80 9.50 21.28 -40.23
C VAL A 80 8.93 21.99 -38.99
N ASP A 81 7.84 22.76 -39.13
CA ASP A 81 7.34 23.63 -38.04
C ASP A 81 5.80 23.76 -38.04
N LEU A 82 5.07 22.64 -37.93
CA LEU A 82 3.63 22.70 -37.68
C LEU A 82 3.36 23.15 -36.24
N TRP A 83 2.42 24.10 -36.05
CA TRP A 83 1.99 24.51 -34.71
C TRP A 83 0.92 23.56 -34.17
N VAL A 84 1.29 22.28 -34.01
CA VAL A 84 0.48 21.22 -33.41
C VAL A 84 1.09 20.90 -32.05
N SER A 85 0.36 21.14 -30.96
CA SER A 85 0.88 20.87 -29.62
C SER A 85 -0.24 20.69 -28.60
N THR A 86 0.12 20.36 -27.36
CA THR A 86 -0.80 20.55 -26.23
C THR A 86 -0.91 22.03 -25.85
N PHE A 87 -1.95 22.38 -25.06
CA PHE A 87 -2.09 23.72 -24.47
C PHE A 87 -0.84 24.12 -23.65
N HIS A 88 -0.34 23.20 -22.83
CA HIS A 88 0.82 23.44 -21.97
C HIS A 88 2.09 23.66 -22.79
N SER A 89 2.38 22.79 -23.76
CA SER A 89 3.56 22.90 -24.63
C SER A 89 3.52 24.18 -25.49
N PHE A 90 2.33 24.62 -25.92
CA PHE A 90 2.15 25.91 -26.56
C PHE A 90 2.51 27.07 -25.62
N CYS A 91 1.90 27.13 -24.42
CA CYS A 91 2.16 28.16 -23.43
C CYS A 91 3.62 28.19 -22.98
N GLU A 92 4.24 27.03 -22.79
CA GLU A 92 5.66 26.93 -22.47
C GLU A 92 6.52 27.60 -23.56
N ARG A 93 6.28 27.30 -24.84
CA ARG A 93 7.01 27.93 -25.95
C ARG A 93 6.85 29.46 -25.96
N ILE A 94 5.65 29.97 -25.70
CA ILE A 94 5.38 31.41 -25.63
C ILE A 94 6.13 32.05 -24.45
N LEU A 95 6.07 31.44 -23.27
CA LEU A 95 6.75 31.95 -22.08
C LEU A 95 8.27 31.87 -22.22
N ARG A 96 8.84 30.80 -22.77
CA ARG A 96 10.28 30.73 -23.05
C ARG A 96 10.76 31.86 -23.98
N ALA A 97 9.90 32.37 -24.86
CA ALA A 97 10.22 33.48 -25.74
C ALA A 97 10.01 34.87 -25.11
N HIS A 98 9.09 35.02 -24.15
CA HIS A 98 8.57 36.33 -23.72
C HIS A 98 8.38 36.51 -22.21
N ALA A 99 8.75 35.54 -21.37
CA ALA A 99 8.53 35.57 -19.93
C ALA A 99 9.14 36.81 -19.23
N LEU A 100 10.28 37.32 -19.71
CA LEU A 100 10.91 38.53 -19.16
C LEU A 100 9.98 39.75 -19.17
N GLU A 101 9.06 39.83 -20.12
CA GLU A 101 8.14 40.95 -20.29
C GLU A 101 7.13 41.09 -19.14
N ILE A 102 6.92 40.01 -18.38
CA ILE A 102 6.09 39.96 -17.16
C ILE A 102 6.91 39.66 -15.89
N GLY A 103 8.24 39.76 -15.97
CA GLY A 103 9.15 39.59 -14.84
C GLY A 103 9.43 38.13 -14.45
N LEU A 104 9.23 37.18 -15.36
CA LEU A 104 9.56 35.76 -15.17
C LEU A 104 10.84 35.38 -15.92
N SER A 105 11.56 34.37 -15.44
CA SER A 105 12.70 33.80 -16.15
C SER A 105 12.25 33.10 -17.44
N MET A 106 13.06 33.16 -18.51
CA MET A 106 12.84 32.35 -19.73
C MET A 106 13.32 30.91 -19.57
N ASP A 107 14.27 30.68 -18.65
CA ASP A 107 14.88 29.38 -18.37
C ASP A 107 14.25 28.72 -17.13
N PHE A 108 12.93 28.84 -16.98
CA PHE A 108 12.24 28.26 -15.84
C PHE A 108 12.24 26.73 -15.89
N THR A 109 12.24 26.12 -14.70
CA THR A 109 12.10 24.66 -14.52
C THR A 109 10.62 24.32 -14.36
N LEU A 110 10.09 23.45 -15.22
CA LEU A 110 8.71 22.96 -15.10
C LEU A 110 8.64 21.80 -14.10
N LEU A 111 7.75 21.88 -13.11
CA LEU A 111 7.56 20.86 -12.08
C LEU A 111 6.33 19.99 -12.36
N ASP A 112 6.52 18.68 -12.43
CA ASP A 112 5.44 17.69 -12.38
C ASP A 112 4.83 17.56 -10.98
N SER A 113 3.72 16.82 -10.85
CA SER A 113 3.00 16.68 -9.58
C SER A 113 3.88 16.14 -8.45
N VAL A 114 4.79 15.21 -8.78
CA VAL A 114 5.71 14.61 -7.81
C VAL A 114 6.71 15.65 -7.33
N ARG A 115 7.37 16.37 -8.23
CA ARG A 115 8.32 17.44 -7.89
C ARG A 115 7.64 18.60 -7.16
N GLN A 116 6.40 18.94 -7.50
CA GLN A 116 5.61 19.92 -6.76
C GLN A 116 5.40 19.45 -5.31
N TRP A 117 5.00 18.20 -5.11
CA TRP A 117 4.83 17.60 -3.79
C TRP A 117 6.13 17.60 -3.00
N MET A 118 7.24 17.18 -3.62
CA MET A 118 8.55 17.13 -2.97
C MET A 118 9.04 18.52 -2.58
N MET A 119 8.90 19.50 -3.47
CA MET A 119 9.27 20.89 -3.19
C MET A 119 8.42 21.45 -2.04
N PHE A 120 7.13 21.16 -2.02
CA PHE A 120 6.25 21.54 -0.91
C PHE A 120 6.72 20.90 0.39
N ARG A 121 7.00 19.59 0.39
CA ARG A 121 7.46 18.83 1.56
C ARG A 121 8.79 19.34 2.10
N GLN A 122 9.74 19.66 1.23
CA GLN A 122 11.04 20.23 1.59
C GLN A 122 10.93 21.61 2.24
N ASN A 123 9.92 22.39 1.87
CA ASN A 123 9.66 23.71 2.41
C ASN A 123 8.52 23.71 3.43
N TRP A 124 8.18 22.56 4.03
CA TRP A 124 7.05 22.41 4.95
C TRP A 124 7.04 23.46 6.08
N GLU A 125 8.21 23.78 6.63
CA GLU A 125 8.36 24.77 7.71
C GLU A 125 8.09 26.22 7.28
N ALA A 126 8.11 26.51 5.98
CA ALA A 126 7.77 27.83 5.46
C ALA A 126 6.26 28.09 5.43
N PHE A 127 5.43 27.07 5.63
CA PHE A 127 3.97 27.18 5.64
C PHE A 127 3.45 27.27 7.07
N SER A 128 2.61 28.27 7.34
CA SER A 128 1.98 28.47 8.64
C SER A 128 0.61 27.80 8.68
N PHE A 129 0.54 26.59 9.23
CA PHE A 129 -0.72 25.87 9.46
C PHE A 129 -1.07 25.86 10.95
N ASP A 130 -2.32 26.20 11.27
CA ASP A 130 -2.86 26.11 12.63
C ASP A 130 -4.07 25.16 12.63
N TYR A 131 -5.12 25.52 11.88
CA TYR A 131 -6.29 24.67 11.69
C TYR A 131 -5.96 23.40 10.89
N LEU A 132 -5.15 23.53 9.82
CA LEU A 132 -4.78 22.41 8.95
C LEU A 132 -3.57 21.62 9.43
N ALA A 133 -2.98 21.97 10.58
CA ALA A 133 -1.76 21.32 11.07
C ALA A 133 -1.97 19.80 11.28
N PRO A 134 -1.30 18.93 10.50
CA PRO A 134 -1.47 17.49 10.64
C PRO A 134 -0.80 17.01 11.93
N ARG A 135 -1.47 16.09 12.64
CA ARG A 135 -0.90 15.43 13.84
C ARG A 135 0.15 14.36 13.51
N GLY A 136 0.38 14.08 12.22
CA GLY A 136 1.26 13.02 11.72
C GLY A 136 1.90 13.41 10.38
N ASN A 137 2.01 12.45 9.46
CA ASN A 137 2.60 12.72 8.14
C ASN A 137 1.76 13.75 7.36
N PRO A 138 2.35 14.88 6.89
CA PRO A 138 1.63 15.89 6.13
C PRO A 138 1.29 15.47 4.68
N GLY A 139 1.78 14.34 4.19
CA GLY A 139 1.77 13.98 2.78
C GLY A 139 0.41 13.99 2.11
N SER A 140 -0.64 13.50 2.80
CA SER A 140 -2.01 13.56 2.27
C SER A 140 -2.53 14.98 2.16
N LEU A 141 -2.19 15.85 3.12
CA LEU A 141 -2.61 17.25 3.08
C LEU A 141 -1.91 18.01 1.94
N ILE A 142 -0.63 17.70 1.68
CA ILE A 142 0.10 18.29 0.55
C ILE A 142 -0.58 17.93 -0.78
N HIS A 143 -1.00 16.67 -0.96
CA HIS A 143 -1.75 16.25 -2.15
C HIS A 143 -3.04 17.06 -2.34
N GLU A 144 -3.84 17.19 -1.27
CA GLU A 144 -5.11 17.92 -1.33
C GLU A 144 -4.88 19.43 -1.59
N LEU A 145 -3.84 20.03 -1.00
CA LEU A 145 -3.49 21.43 -1.24
C LEU A 145 -3.02 21.67 -2.68
N LEU A 146 -2.14 20.83 -3.22
CA LEU A 146 -1.68 20.96 -4.61
C LEU A 146 -2.82 20.74 -5.60
N SER A 147 -3.71 19.78 -5.35
CA SER A 147 -4.93 19.60 -6.14
C SER A 147 -5.81 20.85 -6.10
N HIS A 148 -5.98 21.44 -4.92
CA HIS A 148 -6.73 22.69 -4.73
C HIS A 148 -6.10 23.86 -5.50
N PHE A 149 -4.78 24.02 -5.46
CA PHE A 149 -4.08 25.08 -6.20
C PHE A 149 -4.18 24.89 -7.70
N SER A 150 -4.03 23.65 -8.18
CA SER A 150 -4.23 23.32 -9.60
C SER A 150 -5.63 23.73 -10.05
N ARG A 151 -6.66 23.38 -9.27
CA ARG A 151 -8.05 23.76 -9.58
C ARG A 151 -8.24 25.27 -9.57
N ALA A 152 -7.62 26.00 -8.63
CA ALA A 152 -7.66 27.45 -8.62
C ALA A 152 -7.06 28.04 -9.91
N LYS A 153 -5.94 27.49 -10.39
CA LYS A 153 -5.30 27.91 -11.65
C LYS A 153 -6.15 27.59 -12.88
N ASP A 154 -6.86 26.45 -12.89
CA ASP A 154 -7.80 26.08 -13.96
C ASP A 154 -8.94 27.10 -14.11
N GLU A 155 -9.40 27.68 -12.99
CA GLU A 155 -10.37 28.78 -12.93
C GLU A 155 -9.73 30.17 -13.15
N GLU A 156 -8.45 30.23 -13.54
CA GLU A 156 -7.67 31.45 -13.70
C GLU A 156 -7.64 32.33 -12.42
N ILE A 157 -7.57 31.72 -11.24
CA ILE A 157 -7.52 32.42 -9.95
C ILE A 157 -6.06 32.57 -9.52
N GLY A 158 -5.64 33.83 -9.38
CA GLY A 158 -4.29 34.14 -8.92
C GLY A 158 -4.09 33.97 -7.42
N GLU A 159 -2.84 33.78 -7.02
CA GLU A 159 -2.45 33.67 -5.61
C GLU A 159 -2.81 34.93 -4.81
N LYS A 160 -2.69 36.11 -5.43
CA LYS A 160 -3.04 37.39 -4.81
C LYS A 160 -4.56 37.61 -4.76
N GLU A 161 -5.25 37.30 -5.85
CA GLU A 161 -6.72 37.41 -5.94
C GLU A 161 -7.39 36.54 -4.87
N TYR A 162 -6.92 35.30 -4.72
CA TYR A 162 -7.45 34.40 -3.71
C TYR A 162 -7.12 34.89 -2.29
N TRP A 163 -5.88 35.34 -2.05
CA TRP A 163 -5.50 35.91 -0.75
C TRP A 163 -6.39 37.09 -0.35
N ASP A 164 -6.56 38.07 -1.26
CA ASP A 164 -7.35 39.27 -0.99
C ASP A 164 -8.83 38.94 -0.72
N TRP A 165 -9.41 37.97 -1.46
CA TRP A 165 -10.76 37.48 -1.22
C TRP A 165 -10.90 36.76 0.13
N ALA A 166 -9.92 35.92 0.49
CA ALA A 166 -9.95 35.13 1.72
C ALA A 166 -9.78 36.01 2.97
N GLU A 167 -8.90 37.02 2.93
CA GLU A 167 -8.76 38.01 4.02
C GLU A 167 -10.06 38.79 4.23
N LYS A 168 -10.71 39.23 3.15
CA LYS A 168 -12.01 39.90 3.24
C LYS A 168 -13.08 39.00 3.86
N ASN A 169 -13.19 37.76 3.39
CA ASN A 169 -14.16 36.79 3.92
C ASN A 169 -13.90 36.45 5.40
N PHE A 170 -12.62 36.39 5.81
CA PHE A 170 -12.23 36.19 7.20
C PHE A 170 -12.65 37.37 8.09
N ALA A 171 -12.38 38.61 7.69
CA ALA A 171 -12.80 39.80 8.42
C ALA A 171 -14.32 39.87 8.59
N GLU A 172 -15.09 39.60 7.52
CA GLU A 172 -16.55 39.56 7.59
C GLU A 172 -17.08 38.47 8.53
N ALA A 173 -16.43 37.29 8.56
CA ALA A 173 -16.81 36.21 9.46
C ALA A 173 -16.44 36.50 10.91
N GLU A 174 -15.32 37.19 11.16
CA GLU A 174 -14.89 37.65 12.49
C GLU A 174 -15.87 38.69 13.05
N ASP A 175 -16.25 39.69 12.26
CA ASP A 175 -17.25 40.69 12.63
C ASP A 175 -18.61 40.03 12.93
N PHE A 176 -19.03 39.08 12.08
CA PHE A 176 -20.28 38.34 12.30
C PHE A 176 -20.25 37.51 13.60
N ALA A 177 -19.12 36.86 13.90
CA ALA A 177 -18.94 36.11 15.14
C ALA A 177 -18.91 37.01 16.38
N ALA A 178 -18.33 38.21 16.28
CA ALA A 178 -18.31 39.19 17.37
C ALA A 178 -19.70 39.76 17.68
N LEU A 179 -20.58 39.88 16.67
CA LEU A 179 -21.94 40.43 16.78
C LEU A 179 -23.02 39.36 17.01
N ALA A 180 -22.66 38.08 17.04
CA ALA A 180 -23.60 36.97 17.13
C ALA A 180 -24.32 36.92 18.49
N SER A 181 -25.65 36.83 18.46
CA SER A 181 -26.46 36.53 19.64
C SER A 181 -26.44 35.03 19.95
N ASP A 182 -26.92 34.63 21.14
CA ASP A 182 -26.97 33.20 21.53
C ASP A 182 -27.75 32.32 20.54
N ALA A 183 -28.70 32.89 19.78
CA ALA A 183 -29.48 32.15 18.79
C ALA A 183 -28.68 31.76 17.53
N ASN A 184 -27.67 32.55 17.14
CA ASN A 184 -26.90 32.34 15.90
C ASN A 184 -25.41 32.02 16.16
N ARG A 185 -25.06 31.75 17.43
CA ARG A 185 -23.67 31.54 17.87
C ARG A 185 -23.00 30.35 17.18
N GLU A 186 -23.73 29.26 16.98
CA GLU A 186 -23.22 28.03 16.34
C GLU A 186 -22.95 28.25 14.84
N GLU A 187 -23.85 28.95 14.14
CA GLU A 187 -23.67 29.34 12.74
C GLU A 187 -22.47 30.26 12.59
N ALA A 188 -22.36 31.27 13.45
CA ALA A 188 -21.26 32.23 13.41
C ALA A 188 -19.91 31.57 13.70
N GLN A 189 -19.86 30.63 14.66
CA GLN A 189 -18.66 29.85 14.94
C GLN A 189 -18.26 28.96 13.76
N THR A 190 -19.23 28.30 13.10
CA THR A 190 -19.00 27.47 11.92
C THR A 190 -18.43 28.31 10.77
N ARG A 191 -19.06 29.45 10.47
CA ARG A 191 -18.62 30.38 9.43
C ARG A 191 -17.21 30.91 9.70
N PHE A 192 -16.90 31.25 10.95
CA PHE A 192 -15.57 31.70 11.34
C PHE A 192 -14.50 30.62 11.14
N LEU A 193 -14.79 29.37 11.52
CA LEU A 193 -13.88 28.24 11.32
C LEU A 193 -13.64 27.95 9.84
N GLU A 194 -14.68 27.98 9.01
CA GLU A 194 -14.56 27.82 7.55
C GLU A 194 -13.74 28.95 6.90
N ALA A 195 -13.99 30.19 7.32
CA ALA A 195 -13.21 31.34 6.85
C ALA A 195 -11.74 31.25 7.27
N LYS A 196 -11.45 30.82 8.51
CA LYS A 196 -10.09 30.57 9.00
C LYS A 196 -9.39 29.49 8.18
N LYS A 197 -10.05 28.35 7.93
CA LYS A 197 -9.52 27.28 7.06
C LYS A 197 -9.20 27.82 5.67
N THR A 198 -10.11 28.57 5.07
CA THR A 198 -9.96 29.10 3.71
C THR A 198 -8.82 30.12 3.61
N ARG A 199 -8.66 30.95 4.64
CA ARG A 199 -7.52 31.87 4.78
C ARG A 199 -6.19 31.14 4.86
N GLU A 200 -6.08 30.06 5.63
CA GLU A 200 -4.87 29.23 5.70
C GLU A 200 -4.53 28.61 4.32
N ILE A 201 -5.53 28.11 3.59
CA ILE A 201 -5.34 27.56 2.23
C ILE A 201 -4.84 28.65 1.28
N ALA A 202 -5.45 29.84 1.29
CA ALA A 202 -5.02 30.96 0.46
C ALA A 202 -3.60 31.42 0.82
N SER A 203 -3.25 31.43 2.11
CA SER A 203 -1.88 31.70 2.58
C SER A 203 -0.89 30.69 2.01
N ALA A 204 -1.24 29.41 2.10
CA ALA A 204 -0.41 28.33 1.59
C ALA A 204 -0.25 28.41 0.06
N TYR A 205 -1.31 28.76 -0.68
CA TYR A 205 -1.22 28.98 -2.12
C TYR A 205 -0.27 30.14 -2.47
N HIS A 206 -0.40 31.26 -1.76
CA HIS A 206 0.49 32.41 -1.90
C HIS A 206 1.95 32.02 -1.64
N GLN A 207 2.22 31.36 -0.51
CA GLN A 207 3.55 30.94 -0.12
C GLN A 207 4.14 29.91 -1.10
N TYR A 208 3.33 28.95 -1.57
CA TYR A 208 3.71 27.97 -2.58
C TYR A 208 4.18 28.67 -3.87
N GLN A 209 3.41 29.66 -4.34
CA GLN A 209 3.79 30.42 -5.53
C GLN A 209 5.08 31.22 -5.32
N GLN A 210 5.30 31.80 -4.13
CA GLN A 210 6.56 32.48 -3.82
C GLN A 210 7.76 31.51 -3.83
N ILE A 211 7.58 30.28 -3.37
CA ILE A 211 8.62 29.24 -3.41
C ILE A 211 8.94 28.86 -4.85
N LEU A 212 7.93 28.70 -5.72
CA LEU A 212 8.13 28.49 -7.16
C LEU A 212 8.98 29.60 -7.78
N TYR A 213 8.63 30.87 -7.54
CA TYR A 213 9.39 32.02 -8.05
C TYR A 213 10.84 32.03 -7.57
N LYS A 214 11.09 31.77 -6.28
CA LYS A 214 12.45 31.74 -5.71
C LYS A 214 13.33 30.65 -6.33
N ASN A 215 12.73 29.55 -6.76
CA ASN A 215 13.44 28.45 -7.40
C ASN A 215 13.50 28.58 -8.93
N GLY A 216 12.98 29.68 -9.51
CA GLY A 216 12.88 29.83 -10.96
C GLY A 216 12.05 28.71 -11.60
N ALA A 217 11.03 28.24 -10.88
CA ALA A 217 10.21 27.10 -11.26
C ALA A 217 8.78 27.54 -11.55
N LEU A 218 8.09 26.80 -12.41
CA LEU A 218 6.66 26.93 -12.71
C LEU A 218 6.03 25.54 -12.65
N ASP A 219 4.72 25.46 -12.38
CA ASP A 219 3.93 24.26 -12.61
C ASP A 219 3.12 24.35 -13.92
N PHE A 220 2.38 23.29 -14.24
CA PHE A 220 1.58 23.24 -15.47
C PHE A 220 0.45 24.28 -15.49
N GLY A 221 -0.23 24.53 -14.37
CA GLY A 221 -1.29 25.54 -14.29
C GLY A 221 -0.75 26.96 -14.51
N ASP A 222 0.47 27.22 -14.03
CA ASP A 222 1.16 28.50 -14.21
C ASP A 222 1.44 28.83 -15.68
N LEU A 223 1.72 27.83 -16.52
CA LEU A 223 2.00 28.07 -17.94
C LEU A 223 0.85 28.82 -18.61
N ILE A 224 -0.38 28.35 -18.40
CA ILE A 224 -1.57 28.93 -19.04
C ILE A 224 -1.88 30.29 -18.39
N ARG A 225 -1.91 30.34 -17.06
CA ARG A 225 -2.21 31.57 -16.32
C ARG A 225 -1.23 32.70 -16.65
N PHE A 226 0.07 32.44 -16.67
CA PHE A 226 1.05 33.47 -16.98
C PHE A 226 1.07 33.83 -18.47
N THR A 227 0.71 32.92 -19.37
CA THR A 227 0.50 33.28 -20.79
C THR A 227 -0.69 34.23 -20.95
N LEU A 228 -1.79 33.99 -20.24
CA LEU A 228 -2.94 34.91 -20.21
C LEU A 228 -2.55 36.28 -19.64
N ARG A 229 -1.79 36.29 -18.54
CA ARG A 229 -1.25 37.51 -17.95
C ARG A 229 -0.36 38.27 -18.93
N LEU A 230 0.56 37.57 -19.61
CA LEU A 230 1.43 38.14 -20.64
C LEU A 230 0.62 38.82 -21.74
N PHE A 231 -0.39 38.15 -22.28
CA PHE A 231 -1.21 38.70 -23.35
C PHE A 231 -2.06 39.90 -22.91
N ARG A 232 -2.53 39.92 -21.66
CA ARG A 232 -3.30 41.05 -21.11
C ARG A 232 -2.43 42.25 -20.76
N GLU A 233 -1.26 42.02 -20.17
CA GLU A 233 -0.31 43.10 -19.79
C GLU A 233 0.49 43.64 -20.99
N ARG A 234 0.73 42.81 -22.01
CA ARG A 234 1.50 43.15 -23.21
C ARG A 234 0.69 42.94 -24.50
N PRO A 235 -0.26 43.85 -24.82
CA PRO A 235 -1.11 43.71 -26.01
C PRO A 235 -0.35 43.60 -27.34
N ALA A 236 0.84 44.19 -27.44
CA ALA A 236 1.68 44.09 -28.64
C ALA A 236 2.13 42.64 -28.93
N ILE A 237 2.41 41.87 -27.88
CA ILE A 237 2.79 40.45 -28.00
C ILE A 237 1.57 39.62 -28.38
N LEU A 238 0.42 39.88 -27.76
CA LEU A 238 -0.84 39.25 -28.16
C LEU A 238 -1.14 39.53 -29.65
N ALA A 239 -1.02 40.79 -30.09
CA ALA A 239 -1.27 41.17 -31.48
C ALA A 239 -0.32 40.47 -32.47
N LYS A 240 0.95 40.23 -32.09
CA LYS A 240 1.89 39.42 -32.89
C LYS A 240 1.32 38.02 -33.14
N TYR A 241 0.87 37.33 -32.09
CA TYR A 241 0.33 35.97 -32.21
C TYR A 241 -1.07 35.92 -32.84
N GLN A 242 -1.93 36.92 -32.64
CA GLN A 242 -3.21 37.04 -33.34
C GLN A 242 -3.03 37.27 -34.85
N ASN A 243 -1.99 38.03 -35.24
CA ASN A 243 -1.65 38.24 -36.64
C ASN A 243 -1.06 36.99 -37.29
N GLN A 244 -0.22 36.27 -36.54
CA GLN A 244 0.35 34.99 -36.95
C GLN A 244 -0.76 33.94 -37.09
N PHE A 245 -1.44 33.58 -36.00
CA PHE A 245 -2.47 32.53 -35.99
C PHE A 245 -3.79 33.03 -36.56
N GLN A 246 -3.93 32.87 -37.88
CA GLN A 246 -5.15 33.21 -38.59
C GLN A 246 -6.27 32.19 -38.38
N TYR A 247 -5.91 30.95 -38.05
CA TYR A 247 -6.83 29.86 -37.74
C TYR A 247 -6.39 29.14 -36.47
N VAL A 248 -7.31 28.98 -35.52
CA VAL A 248 -7.09 28.23 -34.28
C VAL A 248 -8.04 27.05 -34.26
N LEU A 249 -7.50 25.85 -34.10
CA LEU A 249 -8.25 24.60 -34.02
C LEU A 249 -8.01 23.95 -32.67
N VAL A 250 -9.08 23.49 -32.03
CA VAL A 250 -9.00 22.78 -30.75
C VAL A 250 -9.72 21.45 -30.89
N ASP A 251 -9.00 20.36 -30.63
CA ASP A 251 -9.56 19.01 -30.55
C ASP A 251 -9.91 18.66 -29.09
N GLU A 252 -10.88 17.76 -28.89
CA GLU A 252 -11.38 17.34 -27.57
C GLU A 252 -11.77 18.52 -26.66
N PHE A 253 -12.44 19.54 -27.22
CA PHE A 253 -12.78 20.79 -26.54
C PHE A 253 -13.65 20.62 -25.28
N GLN A 254 -14.36 19.49 -25.13
CA GLN A 254 -15.07 19.18 -23.90
C GLN A 254 -14.14 18.96 -22.68
N ASP A 255 -12.84 18.69 -22.93
CA ASP A 255 -11.83 18.46 -21.89
C ASP A 255 -11.11 19.75 -21.45
N THR A 256 -11.46 20.92 -22.01
CA THR A 256 -10.82 22.18 -21.63
C THR A 256 -11.31 22.70 -20.28
N ASN A 257 -10.54 23.54 -19.60
CA ASN A 257 -11.00 24.31 -18.43
C ASN A 257 -11.23 25.79 -18.80
N TRP A 258 -11.70 26.60 -17.85
CA TRP A 258 -11.92 28.03 -18.04
C TRP A 258 -10.68 28.78 -18.57
N ALA A 259 -9.51 28.59 -17.95
CA ALA A 259 -8.28 29.27 -18.36
C ALA A 259 -7.86 28.92 -19.80
N GLN A 260 -7.98 27.66 -20.20
CA GLN A 260 -7.70 27.20 -21.56
C GLN A 260 -8.68 27.79 -22.58
N PHE A 261 -9.96 27.88 -22.23
CA PHE A 261 -10.97 28.51 -23.08
C PHE A 261 -10.67 30.01 -23.28
N GLU A 262 -10.33 30.73 -22.21
CA GLU A 262 -9.93 32.14 -22.30
C GLU A 262 -8.69 32.35 -23.17
N LEU A 263 -7.73 31.42 -23.14
CA LEU A 263 -6.51 31.48 -23.96
C LEU A 263 -6.85 31.45 -25.45
N VAL A 264 -7.63 30.46 -25.89
CA VAL A 264 -7.99 30.33 -27.31
C VAL A 264 -8.92 31.45 -27.78
N ARG A 265 -9.75 31.97 -26.87
CA ARG A 265 -10.59 33.15 -27.14
C ARG A 265 -9.73 34.40 -27.42
N LEU A 266 -8.72 34.66 -26.59
CA LEU A 266 -7.82 35.80 -26.79
C LEU A 266 -7.03 35.66 -28.09
N LEU A 267 -6.50 34.48 -28.40
CA LEU A 267 -5.72 34.23 -29.62
C LEU A 267 -6.53 34.33 -30.91
N SER A 268 -7.81 33.92 -30.88
CA SER A 268 -8.67 33.98 -32.07
C SER A 268 -9.27 35.36 -32.36
N THR A 269 -9.29 36.26 -31.36
CA THR A 269 -9.80 37.64 -31.53
C THR A 269 -8.82 38.48 -32.37
N PRO A 270 -9.27 39.40 -33.25
CA PRO A 270 -10.66 39.76 -33.57
C PRO A 270 -11.29 38.95 -34.71
N ARG A 271 -10.53 38.12 -35.43
CA ARG A 271 -11.03 37.37 -36.60
C ARG A 271 -12.07 36.30 -36.23
N ASN A 272 -11.97 35.75 -35.02
CA ASN A 272 -12.81 34.67 -34.50
C ASN A 272 -12.81 33.40 -35.36
N ASN A 273 -11.72 33.12 -36.08
CA ASN A 273 -11.51 31.88 -36.83
C ASN A 273 -11.12 30.73 -35.89
N LEU A 274 -12.05 30.38 -34.99
CA LEU A 274 -11.88 29.34 -33.99
C LEU A 274 -12.73 28.13 -34.36
N THR A 275 -12.09 27.00 -34.64
CA THR A 275 -12.76 25.71 -34.85
C THR A 275 -12.58 24.85 -33.60
N VAL A 276 -13.69 24.42 -32.98
CA VAL A 276 -13.67 23.53 -31.82
C VAL A 276 -14.33 22.20 -32.18
N VAL A 277 -13.69 21.09 -31.83
CA VAL A 277 -14.25 19.74 -31.97
C VAL A 277 -14.60 19.22 -30.59
N ALA A 278 -15.85 18.80 -30.38
CA ALA A 278 -16.30 18.39 -29.06
C ALA A 278 -17.25 17.18 -29.09
N ASP A 279 -17.23 16.42 -27.99
CA ASP A 279 -18.19 15.35 -27.68
C ASP A 279 -18.51 15.29 -26.18
N ASP A 280 -19.64 15.86 -25.76
CA ASP A 280 -20.06 15.92 -24.35
C ASP A 280 -20.30 14.54 -23.72
N ASP A 281 -20.56 13.50 -24.53
CA ASP A 281 -20.72 12.14 -24.02
C ASP A 281 -19.37 11.48 -23.67
N GLN A 282 -18.25 12.08 -24.09
CA GLN A 282 -16.87 11.64 -23.80
C GLN A 282 -16.11 12.57 -22.83
N SER A 283 -16.79 13.49 -22.14
CA SER A 283 -16.19 14.34 -21.10
C SER A 283 -16.00 13.54 -19.80
N ILE A 284 -14.78 13.07 -19.52
CA ILE A 284 -14.45 12.18 -18.39
C ILE A 284 -13.35 12.74 -17.46
N TYR A 285 -13.05 14.03 -17.57
CA TYR A 285 -12.00 14.70 -16.79
C TYR A 285 -12.54 15.87 -15.96
N ARG A 286 -13.79 15.77 -15.48
CA ARG A 286 -14.49 16.92 -14.88
C ARG A 286 -13.82 17.43 -13.61
N PHE A 287 -13.17 16.55 -12.86
CA PHE A 287 -12.33 16.93 -11.71
C PHE A 287 -11.19 17.92 -12.06
N ARG A 288 -10.90 18.14 -13.35
CA ARG A 288 -9.96 19.16 -13.86
C ARG A 288 -10.64 20.39 -14.50
N GLY A 289 -11.95 20.56 -14.33
CA GLY A 289 -12.75 21.65 -14.93
C GLY A 289 -13.35 21.38 -16.31
N ALA A 290 -13.00 20.24 -16.91
CA ALA A 290 -13.62 19.79 -18.15
C ALA A 290 -15.14 19.61 -18.00
N SER A 291 -15.93 20.40 -18.70
CA SER A 291 -17.39 20.25 -18.63
C SER A 291 -18.10 20.59 -19.93
N MET A 292 -19.29 20.01 -20.09
CA MET A 292 -20.26 20.39 -21.11
C MET A 292 -20.56 21.91 -21.10
N SER A 293 -20.37 22.58 -19.95
CA SER A 293 -20.53 24.02 -19.81
C SER A 293 -19.64 24.81 -20.78
N ASN A 294 -18.47 24.30 -21.17
CA ASN A 294 -17.60 24.97 -22.15
C ASN A 294 -18.22 25.03 -23.54
N ILE A 295 -18.90 23.96 -23.97
CA ILE A 295 -19.57 23.91 -25.27
C ILE A 295 -20.74 24.90 -25.28
N LEU A 296 -21.50 24.95 -24.18
CA LEU A 296 -22.58 25.93 -24.03
C LEU A 296 -22.06 27.36 -23.97
N GLU A 297 -20.98 27.63 -23.24
CA GLU A 297 -20.39 28.95 -23.13
C GLU A 297 -19.80 29.40 -24.47
N PHE A 298 -19.18 28.49 -25.24
CA PHE A 298 -18.78 28.76 -26.62
C PHE A 298 -19.98 29.22 -27.46
N LYS A 299 -21.12 28.52 -27.37
CA LYS A 299 -22.35 28.89 -28.10
C LYS A 299 -22.92 30.23 -27.65
N LYS A 300 -22.92 30.51 -26.35
CA LYS A 300 -23.36 31.79 -25.78
C LYS A 300 -22.46 32.94 -26.23
N ARG A 301 -21.15 32.72 -26.31
CA ARG A 301 -20.16 33.74 -26.68
C ARG A 301 -20.07 33.96 -28.19
N TYR A 302 -20.32 32.91 -28.98
CA TYR A 302 -20.38 32.94 -30.44
C TYR A 302 -21.77 32.51 -30.95
N PRO A 303 -22.83 33.34 -30.79
CA PRO A 303 -24.19 32.99 -31.21
C PRO A 303 -24.33 32.74 -32.71
N SER A 304 -23.48 33.38 -33.52
CA SER A 304 -23.41 33.21 -34.98
C SER A 304 -22.46 32.07 -35.41
N SER A 305 -22.09 31.17 -34.50
CA SER A 305 -21.20 30.05 -34.84
C SER A 305 -21.89 29.03 -35.73
N ASP A 306 -21.24 28.71 -36.85
CA ASP A 306 -21.62 27.59 -37.68
C ASP A 306 -21.42 26.28 -36.91
N GLN A 307 -22.17 25.25 -37.28
CA GLN A 307 -22.04 23.94 -36.65
C GLN A 307 -22.26 22.80 -37.63
N VAL A 308 -21.58 21.69 -37.36
CA VAL A 308 -21.73 20.44 -38.11
C VAL A 308 -21.72 19.26 -37.16
N PHE A 309 -22.52 18.24 -37.48
CA PHE A 309 -22.66 17.03 -36.69
C PHE A 309 -22.11 15.85 -37.46
N LEU A 310 -21.14 15.16 -36.87
CA LEU A 310 -20.59 13.92 -37.42
C LEU A 310 -21.25 12.75 -36.71
N THR A 311 -22.17 12.07 -37.39
CA THR A 311 -22.97 10.95 -36.86
C THR A 311 -22.61 9.60 -37.49
N GLU A 312 -22.01 9.58 -38.67
CA GLU A 312 -21.53 8.35 -39.32
C GLU A 312 -20.30 7.81 -38.61
N ASN A 313 -20.39 6.58 -38.10
CA ASN A 313 -19.37 5.87 -37.37
C ASN A 313 -18.68 4.82 -38.26
N TYR A 314 -17.35 4.79 -38.21
CA TYR A 314 -16.51 3.90 -39.03
C TYR A 314 -15.85 2.79 -38.22
N ARG A 315 -16.13 2.71 -36.91
CA ARG A 315 -15.43 1.87 -35.95
C ARG A 315 -16.26 0.67 -35.51
N SER A 316 -17.42 0.93 -34.92
CA SER A 316 -18.23 0.00 -34.13
C SER A 316 -19.49 -0.40 -34.90
N THR A 317 -19.98 -1.62 -34.64
CA THR A 317 -21.25 -2.12 -35.22
C THR A 317 -22.48 -1.39 -34.63
N GLN A 318 -23.58 -1.36 -35.38
CA GLN A 318 -24.77 -0.58 -35.01
C GLN A 318 -25.36 -0.97 -33.65
N ASN A 319 -25.41 -2.27 -33.33
CA ASN A 319 -25.96 -2.74 -32.06
C ASN A 319 -25.16 -2.29 -30.82
N ILE A 320 -23.82 -2.17 -30.93
CA ILE A 320 -22.97 -1.63 -29.86
C ILE A 320 -23.24 -0.14 -29.68
N LEU A 321 -23.38 0.60 -30.79
CA LEU A 321 -23.69 2.03 -30.78
C LEU A 321 -25.07 2.31 -30.19
N ASP A 322 -26.09 1.55 -30.58
CA ASP A 322 -27.45 1.67 -30.07
C ASP A 322 -27.51 1.38 -28.57
N LEU A 323 -26.85 0.31 -28.10
CA LEU A 323 -26.76 -0.01 -26.67
C LEU A 323 -26.09 1.12 -25.89
N SER A 324 -24.94 1.60 -26.38
CA SER A 324 -24.18 2.68 -25.74
C SER A 324 -24.98 3.98 -25.70
N TYR A 325 -25.71 4.28 -26.77
CA TYR A 325 -26.57 5.46 -26.87
C TYR A 325 -27.75 5.37 -25.90
N GLN A 326 -28.45 4.23 -25.83
CA GLN A 326 -29.55 4.03 -24.86
C GLN A 326 -29.07 4.20 -23.42
N PHE A 327 -27.88 3.69 -23.10
CA PHE A 327 -27.30 3.83 -21.79
C PHE A 327 -27.01 5.29 -21.41
N ILE A 328 -26.34 6.04 -22.31
CA ILE A 328 -25.92 7.41 -21.96
C ILE A 328 -27.10 8.38 -21.81
N LEU A 329 -28.28 8.06 -22.36
CA LEU A 329 -29.51 8.85 -22.16
C LEU A 329 -29.91 9.01 -20.67
N HIS A 330 -29.46 8.13 -19.78
CA HIS A 330 -29.66 8.28 -18.34
C HIS A 330 -28.98 9.52 -17.73
N ASN A 331 -28.11 10.21 -18.48
CA ASN A 331 -27.53 11.50 -18.11
C ASN A 331 -28.37 12.72 -18.51
N ASN A 332 -29.53 12.52 -19.17
CA ASN A 332 -30.47 13.62 -19.38
C ASN A 332 -30.96 14.16 -18.01
N PRO A 333 -31.11 15.48 -17.82
CA PRO A 333 -31.08 16.54 -18.84
C PRO A 333 -29.69 17.12 -19.15
N ASN A 334 -28.62 16.61 -18.53
CA ASN A 334 -27.26 17.16 -18.61
C ASN A 334 -26.45 16.65 -19.83
N ARG A 335 -27.14 16.44 -20.97
CA ARG A 335 -26.54 16.13 -22.28
C ARG A 335 -26.80 17.26 -23.25
N LEU A 336 -25.82 17.56 -24.11
CA LEU A 336 -25.91 18.61 -25.13
C LEU A 336 -27.11 18.39 -26.05
N GLU A 337 -27.33 17.15 -26.48
CA GLU A 337 -28.45 16.76 -27.32
C GLU A 337 -29.81 17.13 -26.70
N TYR A 338 -30.00 16.84 -25.41
CA TYR A 338 -31.26 17.12 -24.71
C TYR A 338 -31.46 18.64 -24.51
N GLN A 339 -30.41 19.35 -24.10
CA GLN A 339 -30.48 20.79 -23.85
C GLN A 339 -30.77 21.59 -25.12
N MET A 340 -30.20 21.17 -26.26
CA MET A 340 -30.50 21.80 -27.55
C MET A 340 -31.94 21.51 -28.00
N GLN A 341 -32.47 20.30 -27.75
CA GLN A 341 -33.83 19.92 -28.12
C GLN A 341 -34.91 20.67 -27.33
N GLN A 342 -34.74 20.88 -26.02
CA GLN A 342 -35.71 21.61 -25.19
C GLN A 342 -35.89 23.07 -25.59
N SER A 343 -34.89 23.67 -26.24
CA SER A 343 -34.97 25.04 -26.75
C SER A 343 -36.02 25.26 -27.86
N LEU A 344 -36.55 24.17 -28.43
CA LEU A 344 -37.62 24.15 -29.43
C LEU A 344 -39.02 23.91 -28.83
N SER A 345 -39.11 23.47 -27.58
CA SER A 345 -40.35 22.90 -27.01
C SER A 345 -40.68 23.43 -25.61
N SER A 346 -40.63 24.75 -25.38
CA SER A 346 -41.40 25.39 -24.30
C SER A 346 -41.42 26.92 -24.41
N VAL A 347 -42.44 27.44 -25.09
CA VAL A 347 -43.38 28.34 -24.42
C VAL A 347 -44.34 27.40 -23.69
N ALA A 348 -44.44 27.56 -22.37
CA ALA A 348 -45.20 26.75 -21.40
C ALA A 348 -44.40 25.60 -20.72
N ASP A 349 -44.19 25.81 -19.42
CA ASP A 349 -44.07 24.83 -18.34
C ASP A 349 -42.79 23.99 -18.17
N VAL A 350 -41.78 24.56 -17.48
CA VAL A 350 -41.03 23.84 -16.43
C VAL A 350 -40.58 24.81 -15.32
N ARG A 351 -41.02 24.55 -14.08
CA ARG A 351 -40.48 25.16 -12.86
C ARG A 351 -39.21 24.42 -12.42
N ALA A 352 -38.06 25.00 -12.69
CA ALA A 352 -36.81 24.76 -11.96
C ALA A 352 -36.18 26.15 -11.75
N GLU A 353 -36.20 26.65 -10.52
CA GLU A 353 -36.10 28.10 -10.23
C GLU A 353 -34.76 28.78 -10.54
N ASN A 354 -33.77 28.13 -11.17
CA ASN A 354 -32.53 28.79 -11.60
C ASN A 354 -31.92 28.25 -12.91
N PHE A 355 -32.71 27.65 -13.82
CA PHE A 355 -32.20 27.22 -15.13
C PHE A 355 -32.92 27.97 -16.25
N GLN A 356 -32.24 28.94 -16.87
CA GLN A 356 -32.74 29.62 -18.06
C GLN A 356 -32.41 28.77 -19.31
N PRO A 357 -33.40 28.28 -20.06
CA PRO A 357 -33.14 27.54 -21.29
C PRO A 357 -32.52 28.47 -22.35
N LEU A 358 -31.34 28.10 -22.87
CA LEU A 358 -30.70 28.78 -23.99
C LEU A 358 -31.45 28.44 -25.29
N HIS A 359 -31.87 29.44 -26.06
CA HIS A 359 -32.45 29.25 -27.40
C HIS A 359 -31.37 28.78 -28.39
N LEU A 360 -31.33 27.48 -28.72
CA LEU A 360 -30.34 26.83 -29.60
C LEU A 360 -31.06 26.20 -30.81
N GLY A 361 -31.43 27.04 -31.78
CA GLY A 361 -32.42 26.75 -32.83
C GLY A 361 -32.11 25.70 -33.92
N GLN A 362 -31.75 24.46 -33.59
CA GLN A 362 -31.79 23.31 -34.53
C GLN A 362 -32.13 21.98 -33.82
N THR A 363 -32.99 21.16 -34.43
CA THR A 363 -33.29 19.79 -33.96
C THR A 363 -32.13 18.87 -34.33
N ILE A 364 -31.45 18.31 -33.33
CA ILE A 364 -30.20 17.55 -33.51
C ILE A 364 -30.37 16.14 -32.96
N SER A 365 -29.78 15.15 -33.63
CA SER A 365 -29.58 13.83 -33.06
C SER A 365 -28.09 13.48 -33.00
N LYS A 366 -27.62 13.04 -31.84
CA LYS A 366 -26.28 12.45 -31.64
C LYS A 366 -26.28 10.93 -31.80
N LYS A 367 -27.38 10.34 -32.26
CA LYS A 367 -27.46 8.90 -32.52
C LYS A 367 -26.53 8.54 -33.68
N LEU A 368 -25.57 7.66 -33.40
CA LEU A 368 -24.55 7.27 -34.38
C LEU A 368 -25.07 6.19 -35.34
N LEU A 369 -24.65 6.29 -36.59
CA LEU A 369 -24.98 5.35 -37.67
C LEU A 369 -23.71 4.64 -38.12
N SER A 370 -23.66 3.31 -37.97
CA SER A 370 -22.52 2.50 -38.36
C SER A 370 -22.45 2.36 -39.88
N SER A 371 -21.24 2.47 -40.43
CA SER A 371 -20.92 2.06 -41.81
C SER A 371 -20.68 0.56 -41.96
N LYS A 372 -20.65 -0.19 -40.84
CA LYS A 372 -20.49 -1.65 -40.85
C LYS A 372 -21.86 -2.32 -40.89
N PRO A 373 -22.14 -3.19 -41.88
CA PRO A 373 -23.45 -3.85 -42.01
C PRO A 373 -23.64 -5.00 -41.00
N GLU A 374 -22.55 -5.54 -40.45
CA GLU A 374 -22.59 -6.70 -39.56
C GLU A 374 -22.97 -6.32 -38.13
N ALA A 375 -23.71 -7.20 -37.46
CA ALA A 375 -24.00 -7.07 -36.03
C ALA A 375 -22.82 -7.61 -35.22
N GLY A 376 -22.36 -6.83 -34.25
CA GLY A 376 -21.34 -7.24 -33.30
C GLY A 376 -21.89 -8.19 -32.23
N VAL A 377 -21.01 -8.77 -31.44
CA VAL A 377 -21.37 -9.63 -30.30
C VAL A 377 -21.49 -8.78 -29.04
N ILE A 378 -22.64 -8.85 -28.34
CA ILE A 378 -22.83 -8.25 -27.02
C ILE A 378 -23.27 -9.38 -26.08
N ASP A 379 -22.54 -9.57 -24.99
CA ASP A 379 -22.76 -10.69 -24.08
C ASP A 379 -22.48 -10.27 -22.62
N HIS A 380 -23.22 -10.86 -21.68
CA HIS A 380 -23.07 -10.60 -20.24
C HIS A 380 -22.84 -11.93 -19.50
N LEU A 381 -21.69 -12.05 -18.85
CA LEU A 381 -21.24 -13.27 -18.18
C LEU A 381 -21.21 -13.05 -16.66
N SER A 382 -21.91 -13.91 -15.92
CA SER A 382 -21.96 -13.89 -14.46
C SER A 382 -21.30 -15.14 -13.87
N PHE A 383 -20.46 -14.94 -12.86
CA PHE A 383 -19.66 -15.98 -12.23
C PHE A 383 -19.88 -16.03 -10.70
N PRO A 384 -19.66 -17.19 -10.05
CA PRO A 384 -19.75 -17.31 -8.60
C PRO A 384 -18.65 -16.54 -7.85
N SER A 385 -17.42 -16.52 -8.37
CA SER A 385 -16.24 -15.99 -7.69
C SER A 385 -15.34 -15.15 -8.61
N GLN A 386 -14.53 -14.26 -8.03
CA GLN A 386 -13.58 -13.42 -8.78
C GLN A 386 -12.60 -14.24 -9.62
N GLN A 387 -12.12 -15.37 -9.11
CA GLN A 387 -11.21 -16.23 -9.86
C GLN A 387 -11.93 -16.88 -11.05
N GLU A 388 -13.16 -17.34 -10.87
CA GLU A 388 -13.97 -17.91 -11.96
C GLU A 388 -14.34 -16.86 -13.02
N GLU A 389 -14.53 -15.59 -12.64
CA GLU A 389 -14.68 -14.50 -13.60
C GLU A 389 -13.42 -14.33 -14.46
N ALA A 390 -12.24 -14.30 -13.82
CA ALA A 390 -10.98 -14.19 -14.53
C ALA A 390 -10.75 -15.36 -15.50
N ASP A 391 -10.90 -16.59 -15.01
CA ASP A 391 -10.75 -17.81 -15.81
C ASP A 391 -11.79 -17.87 -16.94
N GLY A 392 -13.02 -17.42 -16.69
CA GLY A 392 -14.10 -17.34 -17.67
C GLY A 392 -13.84 -16.30 -18.77
N VAL A 393 -13.29 -15.14 -18.44
CA VAL A 393 -12.85 -14.13 -19.42
C VAL A 393 -11.75 -14.69 -20.31
N VAL A 394 -10.73 -15.32 -19.72
CA VAL A 394 -9.62 -15.92 -20.47
C VAL A 394 -10.12 -17.02 -21.41
N ALA A 395 -11.00 -17.90 -20.92
CA ALA A 395 -11.61 -18.94 -21.75
C ALA A 395 -12.45 -18.36 -22.91
N LYS A 396 -13.15 -17.24 -22.68
CA LYS A 396 -13.90 -16.55 -23.73
C LYS A 396 -12.98 -15.94 -24.79
N ILE A 397 -11.86 -15.32 -24.39
CA ILE A 397 -10.83 -14.79 -25.32
C ILE A 397 -10.29 -15.92 -26.20
N GLN A 398 -9.90 -17.05 -25.60
CA GLN A 398 -9.43 -18.23 -26.34
C GLN A 398 -10.51 -18.76 -27.29
N ALA A 399 -11.77 -18.82 -26.85
CA ALA A 399 -12.89 -19.26 -27.68
C ALA A 399 -13.16 -18.33 -28.88
N CYS A 400 -13.03 -17.01 -28.70
CA CYS A 400 -13.12 -16.04 -29.80
C CYS A 400 -12.00 -16.25 -30.82
N ARG A 401 -10.75 -16.38 -30.34
CA ARG A 401 -9.59 -16.62 -31.21
C ARG A 401 -9.64 -17.98 -31.92
N ALA A 402 -10.20 -19.00 -31.28
CA ALA A 402 -10.40 -20.31 -31.89
C ALA A 402 -11.45 -20.29 -33.00
N LYS A 403 -12.42 -19.37 -32.93
CA LYS A 403 -13.46 -19.19 -33.96
C LYS A 403 -12.98 -18.36 -35.15
N ASP A 404 -12.15 -17.36 -34.90
CA ASP A 404 -11.59 -16.48 -35.94
C ASP A 404 -10.05 -16.47 -35.83
N ALA A 405 -9.41 -17.21 -36.72
CA ALA A 405 -7.95 -17.33 -36.79
C ALA A 405 -7.25 -16.02 -37.21
N THR A 406 -7.98 -15.01 -37.68
CA THR A 406 -7.41 -13.69 -37.99
C THR A 406 -7.14 -12.84 -36.75
N LEU A 407 -7.69 -13.23 -35.59
CA LEU A 407 -7.52 -12.51 -34.33
C LEU A 407 -6.14 -12.75 -33.72
N GLY A 408 -5.39 -11.67 -33.57
CA GLY A 408 -4.20 -11.62 -32.72
C GLY A 408 -4.58 -11.43 -31.24
N TRP A 409 -3.62 -11.55 -30.34
CA TRP A 409 -3.82 -11.20 -28.94
C TRP A 409 -4.04 -9.69 -28.74
N LYS A 410 -3.42 -8.85 -29.59
CA LYS A 410 -3.57 -7.38 -29.58
C LYS A 410 -5.00 -6.89 -29.84
N ASP A 411 -5.84 -7.73 -30.44
CA ASP A 411 -7.23 -7.41 -30.77
C ASP A 411 -8.16 -7.44 -29.53
N PHE A 412 -7.66 -7.93 -28.39
CA PHE A 412 -8.40 -8.08 -27.14
C PHE A 412 -7.92 -7.09 -26.07
N ALA A 413 -8.88 -6.43 -25.41
CA ALA A 413 -8.62 -5.61 -24.24
C ALA A 413 -9.50 -5.99 -23.04
N ILE A 414 -8.90 -6.00 -21.85
CA ILE A 414 -9.58 -6.14 -20.57
C ILE A 414 -9.55 -4.78 -19.87
N LEU A 415 -10.72 -4.16 -19.70
CA LEU A 415 -10.89 -2.84 -19.11
C LEU A 415 -11.36 -2.98 -17.66
N VAL A 416 -10.51 -2.55 -16.73
CA VAL A 416 -10.81 -2.48 -15.30
C VAL A 416 -11.12 -1.05 -14.88
N ARG A 417 -11.97 -0.86 -13.85
CA ARG A 417 -12.21 0.50 -13.31
C ARG A 417 -11.02 1.03 -12.50
N ALA A 418 -10.26 0.14 -11.85
CA ALA A 418 -9.08 0.48 -11.04
C ALA A 418 -7.98 -0.59 -11.22
N ASN A 419 -6.71 -0.18 -11.12
CA ASN A 419 -5.56 -1.02 -11.44
C ASN A 419 -5.50 -2.31 -10.60
N HIS A 420 -5.79 -2.25 -9.31
CA HIS A 420 -5.73 -3.42 -8.41
C HIS A 420 -6.75 -4.52 -8.78
N TYR A 421 -7.78 -4.21 -9.57
CA TYR A 421 -8.70 -5.23 -10.05
C TYR A 421 -8.13 -6.10 -11.18
N SER A 422 -6.97 -5.75 -11.75
CA SER A 422 -6.33 -6.52 -12.83
C SER A 422 -5.63 -7.81 -12.39
N GLU A 423 -5.29 -7.94 -11.09
CA GLU A 423 -4.44 -9.02 -10.57
C GLU A 423 -4.97 -10.43 -10.89
N ALA A 424 -6.26 -10.68 -10.62
CA ALA A 424 -6.85 -11.99 -10.88
C ALA A 424 -6.81 -12.38 -12.38
N PHE A 425 -6.93 -11.39 -13.28
CA PHE A 425 -6.86 -11.61 -14.74
C PHE A 425 -5.42 -11.86 -15.19
N ILE A 426 -4.45 -11.15 -14.61
CA ILE A 426 -3.01 -11.37 -14.84
C ILE A 426 -2.62 -12.80 -14.47
N ASP A 427 -3.04 -13.25 -13.28
CA ASP A 427 -2.73 -14.59 -12.78
C ASP A 427 -3.33 -15.68 -13.67
N SER A 428 -4.57 -15.47 -14.15
CA SER A 428 -5.25 -16.40 -15.06
C SER A 428 -4.60 -16.45 -16.44
N LEU A 429 -4.28 -15.30 -17.04
CA LEU A 429 -3.57 -15.22 -18.34
C LEU A 429 -2.17 -15.85 -18.26
N SER A 430 -1.45 -15.61 -17.17
CA SER A 430 -0.13 -16.21 -16.93
C SER A 430 -0.20 -17.72 -16.81
N ARG A 431 -1.22 -18.24 -16.11
CA ARG A 431 -1.45 -19.68 -15.91
C ARG A 431 -1.73 -20.40 -17.23
N GLU A 432 -2.47 -19.77 -18.13
CA GLU A 432 -2.81 -20.31 -19.46
C GLU A 432 -1.75 -19.99 -20.54
N GLY A 433 -0.63 -19.35 -20.17
CA GLY A 433 0.47 -19.03 -21.09
C GLY A 433 0.11 -18.01 -22.19
N ILE A 434 -0.90 -17.16 -21.95
CA ILE A 434 -1.33 -16.14 -22.91
C ILE A 434 -0.48 -14.88 -22.72
N PRO A 435 0.15 -14.33 -23.78
CA PRO A 435 0.94 -13.11 -23.66
C PRO A 435 0.02 -11.92 -23.39
N PHE A 436 0.32 -11.16 -22.35
CA PHE A 436 -0.40 -9.95 -21.98
C PHE A 436 0.55 -8.80 -21.67
N THR A 437 0.08 -7.59 -21.91
CA THR A 437 0.73 -6.36 -21.47
C THR A 437 -0.21 -5.65 -20.53
N LEU A 438 0.23 -5.50 -19.29
CA LEU A 438 -0.44 -4.67 -18.32
C LEU A 438 -0.02 -3.22 -18.58
N LEU A 439 -0.88 -2.44 -19.23
CA LEU A 439 -0.75 -0.99 -19.31
C LEU A 439 -1.26 -0.36 -18.00
N SER A 440 -0.78 -0.91 -16.88
CA SER A 440 -1.00 -0.35 -15.56
C SER A 440 0.28 0.28 -15.05
N SER A 441 0.07 1.28 -14.21
CA SER A 441 1.09 2.02 -13.48
C SER A 441 1.66 1.25 -12.30
N ARG A 442 1.75 -0.10 -12.28
CA ARG A 442 2.59 -0.75 -11.25
C ARG A 442 4.03 -0.38 -11.55
N GLY A 443 4.49 0.63 -10.84
CA GLY A 443 5.67 1.36 -11.27
C GLY A 443 6.96 0.58 -11.10
N LEU A 444 8.03 1.16 -11.64
CA LEU A 444 9.39 0.65 -11.64
C LEU A 444 9.84 0.17 -10.25
N TYR A 445 9.44 0.85 -9.17
CA TYR A 445 9.89 0.56 -7.82
C TYR A 445 9.27 -0.72 -7.23
N ALA A 446 8.13 -1.16 -7.78
CA ALA A 446 7.47 -2.41 -7.42
C ALA A 446 8.02 -3.63 -8.19
N LYS A 447 8.97 -3.45 -9.11
CA LYS A 447 9.57 -4.58 -9.84
C LYS A 447 10.48 -5.39 -8.92
N PRO A 448 10.43 -6.74 -8.96
CA PRO A 448 11.21 -7.59 -8.07
C PRO A 448 12.69 -7.21 -8.02
N ALA A 449 13.31 -6.97 -9.18
CA ALA A 449 14.71 -6.61 -9.23
C ALA A 449 15.05 -5.25 -8.59
N ILE A 450 14.13 -4.30 -8.63
CA ILE A 450 14.31 -2.98 -8.00
C ILE A 450 14.05 -3.07 -6.50
N MET A 451 13.05 -3.86 -6.07
CA MET A 451 12.82 -4.15 -4.65
C MET A 451 14.01 -4.86 -4.01
N ASP A 452 14.70 -5.74 -4.75
CA ASP A 452 15.93 -6.41 -4.31
C ASP A 452 17.06 -5.41 -4.05
N ILE A 453 17.30 -4.51 -5.01
CA ILE A 453 18.28 -3.43 -4.87
C ILE A 453 17.93 -2.51 -3.70
N LEU A 454 16.67 -2.06 -3.59
CA LEU A 454 16.22 -1.18 -2.52
C LEU A 454 16.31 -1.84 -1.14
N ALA A 455 15.98 -3.13 -1.02
CA ALA A 455 16.15 -3.87 0.22
C ALA A 455 17.63 -3.99 0.62
N TYR A 456 18.52 -4.26 -0.35
CA TYR A 456 19.96 -4.28 -0.08
C TYR A 456 20.46 -2.92 0.43
N LEU A 457 20.08 -1.83 -0.25
CA LEU A 457 20.42 -0.47 0.14
C LEU A 457 19.88 -0.07 1.52
N ARG A 458 18.60 -0.39 1.81
CA ARG A 458 17.98 -0.12 3.12
C ARG A 458 18.67 -0.87 4.24
N TRP A 459 18.92 -2.17 4.06
CA TRP A 459 19.56 -2.97 5.09
C TRP A 459 21.02 -2.54 5.34
N MET A 460 21.74 -2.15 4.28
CA MET A 460 23.08 -1.59 4.37
C MET A 460 23.11 -0.25 5.12
N HIS A 461 22.06 0.57 4.99
CA HIS A 461 21.91 1.83 5.73
C HIS A 461 21.51 1.60 7.19
N PHE A 462 20.57 0.67 7.44
CA PHE A 462 19.99 0.41 8.74
C PHE A 462 19.87 -1.11 9.01
N TYR A 463 20.86 -1.66 9.72
CA TYR A 463 20.95 -3.09 10.03
C TYR A 463 19.76 -3.70 10.81
N PRO A 464 19.03 -2.95 11.67
CA PRO A 464 17.84 -3.47 12.33
C PRO A 464 16.63 -3.74 11.42
N ASP A 465 16.64 -3.30 10.15
CA ASP A 465 15.54 -3.57 9.20
C ASP A 465 15.42 -5.07 8.88
N THR A 466 14.53 -5.75 9.60
CA THR A 466 14.30 -7.20 9.47
C THR A 466 13.61 -7.58 8.17
N VAL A 467 12.80 -6.70 7.58
CA VAL A 467 12.06 -6.97 6.34
C VAL A 467 13.02 -6.95 5.16
N SER A 468 13.85 -5.91 5.07
CA SER A 468 14.90 -5.82 4.05
C SER A 468 15.93 -6.92 4.23
N ALA A 469 16.33 -7.25 5.47
CA ALA A 469 17.22 -8.36 5.75
C ALA A 469 16.66 -9.71 5.26
N TYR A 470 15.40 -10.01 5.55
CA TYR A 470 14.73 -11.23 5.08
C TYR A 470 14.75 -11.32 3.55
N ARG A 471 14.39 -10.23 2.88
CA ARG A 471 14.38 -10.19 1.41
C ARG A 471 15.78 -10.41 0.84
N VAL A 472 16.80 -9.77 1.39
CA VAL A 472 18.18 -9.94 0.93
C VAL A 472 18.67 -11.37 1.16
N LEU A 473 18.45 -11.94 2.34
CA LEU A 473 18.88 -13.30 2.65
C LEU A 473 18.15 -14.38 1.84
N SER A 474 16.92 -14.09 1.38
CA SER A 474 16.12 -15.02 0.58
C SER A 474 16.42 -14.96 -0.92
N MET A 475 17.34 -14.11 -1.37
CA MET A 475 17.73 -14.09 -2.78
C MET A 475 18.42 -15.42 -3.17
N PRO A 476 17.98 -16.11 -4.23
CA PRO A 476 18.42 -17.47 -4.54
C PRO A 476 19.92 -17.64 -4.73
N PHE A 477 20.60 -16.60 -5.25
CA PHE A 477 22.04 -16.64 -5.53
C PHE A 477 22.92 -16.67 -4.28
N TRP A 478 22.35 -16.42 -3.10
CA TRP A 478 23.05 -16.62 -1.83
C TRP A 478 23.16 -18.09 -1.43
N GLU A 479 22.33 -18.97 -2.01
CA GLU A 479 22.28 -20.42 -1.77
C GLU A 479 21.95 -20.80 -0.31
N LEU A 480 21.31 -19.89 0.43
CA LEU A 480 20.77 -20.17 1.77
C LEU A 480 19.47 -20.98 1.64
N THR A 481 19.45 -22.15 2.25
CA THR A 481 18.27 -23.01 2.31
C THR A 481 17.23 -22.45 3.28
N HIS A 482 15.97 -22.86 3.11
CA HIS A 482 14.89 -22.44 4.00
C HIS A 482 15.14 -22.88 5.46
N GLY A 483 15.75 -24.05 5.67
CA GLY A 483 16.13 -24.53 7.00
C GLY A 483 17.19 -23.65 7.67
N GLU A 484 18.28 -23.35 6.96
CA GLU A 484 19.33 -22.44 7.46
C GLU A 484 18.76 -21.06 7.82
N MET A 485 17.83 -20.55 7.01
CA MET A 485 17.18 -19.27 7.26
C MET A 485 16.32 -19.28 8.53
N VAL A 486 15.54 -20.36 8.73
CA VAL A 486 14.73 -20.55 9.95
C VAL A 486 15.64 -20.61 11.19
N ASP A 487 16.77 -21.31 11.11
CA ASP A 487 17.72 -21.40 12.22
C ASP A 487 18.32 -20.03 12.57
N LEU A 488 18.76 -19.26 11.57
CA LEU A 488 19.28 -17.90 11.77
C LEU A 488 18.23 -16.97 12.39
N MET A 489 16.98 -17.02 11.92
CA MET A 489 15.88 -16.21 12.47
C MET A 489 15.46 -16.64 13.87
N SER A 490 15.52 -17.94 14.15
CA SER A 490 15.27 -18.49 15.48
C SER A 490 16.30 -17.96 16.49
N ILE A 491 17.58 -17.89 16.11
CA ILE A 491 18.63 -17.28 16.94
C ILE A 491 18.39 -15.78 17.10
N ALA A 492 18.07 -15.06 16.01
CA ALA A 492 17.74 -13.64 16.06
C ALA A 492 16.65 -13.35 17.10
N ARG A 493 15.54 -14.11 17.03
CA ARG A 493 14.42 -13.98 17.95
C ARG A 493 14.76 -14.39 19.38
N ARG A 494 15.49 -15.49 19.56
CA ARG A 494 15.90 -15.97 20.88
C ARG A 494 16.82 -14.98 21.58
N LYS A 495 17.76 -14.35 20.86
CA LYS A 495 18.76 -13.43 21.43
C LYS A 495 18.34 -11.96 21.40
N GLY A 496 17.21 -11.62 20.78
CA GLY A 496 16.83 -10.22 20.51
C GLY A 496 17.85 -9.51 19.59
N TRP A 497 18.54 -10.25 18.73
CA TRP A 497 19.58 -9.72 17.84
C TRP A 497 19.02 -9.36 16.48
N HIS A 498 19.57 -8.31 15.87
CA HIS A 498 19.34 -8.04 14.46
C HIS A 498 20.12 -9.04 13.60
N MET A 499 19.66 -9.26 12.37
CA MET A 499 20.20 -10.27 11.48
C MET A 499 21.69 -10.06 11.18
N TYR A 500 22.14 -8.81 11.11
CA TYR A 500 23.57 -8.48 10.99
C TYR A 500 24.41 -9.12 12.11
N THR A 501 23.99 -8.97 13.37
CA THR A 501 24.68 -9.50 14.55
C THR A 501 24.67 -11.03 14.56
N VAL A 502 23.58 -11.64 14.07
CA VAL A 502 23.50 -13.09 13.92
C VAL A 502 24.53 -13.59 12.91
N LEU A 503 24.65 -12.94 11.75
CA LEU A 503 25.67 -13.31 10.75
C LEU A 503 27.09 -13.11 11.26
N GLU A 504 27.34 -12.02 11.99
CA GLU A 504 28.65 -11.73 12.62
C GLU A 504 29.04 -12.80 13.65
N LYS A 505 28.07 -13.24 14.47
CA LYS A 505 28.30 -14.23 15.53
C LYS A 505 28.05 -15.68 15.10
N ALA A 506 27.63 -15.92 13.87
CA ALA A 506 27.34 -17.27 13.35
C ALA A 506 28.47 -18.29 13.60
N PRO A 507 29.78 -17.95 13.48
CA PRO A 507 30.87 -18.88 13.78
C PRO A 507 30.86 -19.43 15.22
N ALA A 508 30.30 -18.67 16.18
CA ALA A 508 30.20 -19.08 17.59
C ALA A 508 28.91 -19.87 17.90
N MET A 509 28.02 -20.09 16.93
CA MET A 509 26.69 -20.67 17.13
C MET A 509 26.56 -22.13 16.68
N GLY A 510 27.66 -22.75 16.22
CA GLY A 510 27.69 -24.18 15.87
C GLY A 510 27.08 -24.53 14.51
N PHE A 511 26.98 -23.58 13.57
CA PHE A 511 26.56 -23.85 12.19
C PHE A 511 27.62 -24.67 11.42
N GLY A 512 27.16 -25.43 10.41
CA GLY A 512 28.05 -26.17 9.51
C GLY A 512 28.95 -25.26 8.66
N GLU A 513 30.10 -25.78 8.21
CA GLU A 513 31.11 -24.99 7.48
C GLU A 513 30.55 -24.33 6.21
N GLU A 514 29.65 -25.01 5.50
CA GLU A 514 29.00 -24.49 4.29
C GLU A 514 28.11 -23.26 4.59
N THR A 515 27.27 -23.36 5.61
CA THR A 515 26.43 -22.24 6.08
C THR A 515 27.28 -21.05 6.52
N LEU A 516 28.39 -21.30 7.24
CA LEU A 516 29.31 -20.26 7.66
C LEU A 516 29.97 -19.53 6.47
N LYS A 517 30.33 -20.24 5.40
CA LYS A 517 30.85 -19.63 4.17
C LYS A 517 29.81 -18.72 3.50
N LYS A 518 28.55 -19.18 3.41
CA LYS A 518 27.43 -18.39 2.87
C LYS A 518 27.19 -17.12 3.69
N CYS A 519 27.12 -17.24 5.02
CA CYS A 519 26.97 -16.10 5.94
C CYS A 519 28.13 -15.11 5.82
N ALA A 520 29.38 -15.60 5.77
CA ALA A 520 30.56 -14.75 5.63
C ALA A 520 30.58 -13.99 4.30
N ARG A 521 30.17 -14.64 3.20
CA ARG A 521 30.05 -13.99 1.88
C ARG A 521 29.07 -12.82 1.93
N ILE A 522 27.87 -13.04 2.46
CA ILE A 522 26.84 -11.99 2.60
C ILE A 522 27.35 -10.84 3.49
N LEU A 523 27.91 -11.18 4.66
CA LEU A 523 28.42 -10.20 5.61
C LEU A 523 29.54 -9.36 5.02
N SER A 524 30.48 -9.98 4.29
CA SER A 524 31.60 -9.27 3.66
C SER A 524 31.13 -8.24 2.62
N SER A 525 30.17 -8.60 1.76
CA SER A 525 29.56 -7.69 0.79
C SER A 525 28.86 -6.52 1.49
N LEU A 526 28.10 -6.80 2.54
CA LEU A 526 27.35 -5.79 3.29
C LEU A 526 28.29 -4.80 4.00
N VAL A 527 29.31 -5.31 4.68
CA VAL A 527 30.29 -4.50 5.43
C VAL A 527 31.13 -3.64 4.48
N ASP A 528 31.61 -4.20 3.36
CA ASP A 528 32.40 -3.45 2.38
C ASP A 528 31.57 -2.33 1.73
N HIS A 529 30.37 -2.64 1.25
CA HIS A 529 29.48 -1.63 0.67
C HIS A 529 29.02 -0.58 1.70
N SER A 530 28.76 -0.97 2.96
CA SER A 530 28.43 -0.03 4.04
C SER A 530 29.61 0.90 4.36
N ALA A 531 30.84 0.38 4.36
CA ALA A 531 32.05 1.18 4.55
C ALA A 531 32.27 2.16 3.39
N LYS A 532 32.04 1.73 2.14
CA LYS A 532 32.06 2.60 0.95
C LYS A 532 30.99 3.71 1.07
N ALA A 533 29.77 3.37 1.47
CA ALA A 533 28.69 4.35 1.67
C ALA A 533 29.05 5.41 2.73
N LYS A 534 29.64 5.00 3.87
CA LYS A 534 30.11 5.92 4.92
C LYS A 534 31.23 6.84 4.46
N ARG A 535 32.03 6.44 3.47
CA ARG A 535 33.07 7.28 2.84
C ARG A 535 32.51 8.26 1.80
N GLY A 536 31.19 8.33 1.63
CA GLY A 536 30.54 9.25 0.68
C GLY A 536 30.54 8.76 -0.76
N LEU A 537 30.67 7.44 -0.99
CA LEU A 537 30.52 6.89 -2.33
C LEU A 537 29.10 7.14 -2.84
N ARG A 538 29.00 7.50 -4.12
CA ARG A 538 27.73 7.76 -4.80
C ARG A 538 26.83 6.52 -4.84
N VAL A 539 25.52 6.72 -4.80
CA VAL A 539 24.52 5.66 -4.75
C VAL A 539 24.56 4.82 -6.02
N PHE A 540 24.76 5.44 -7.19
CA PHE A 540 24.96 4.73 -8.45
C PHE A 540 26.09 3.69 -8.34
N SER A 541 27.22 4.07 -7.74
CA SER A 541 28.37 3.19 -7.56
C SER A 541 28.10 2.06 -6.56
N LEU A 542 27.30 2.31 -5.52
CA LEU A 542 26.89 1.28 -4.55
C LEU A 542 25.97 0.24 -5.19
N ILE A 543 25.00 0.67 -6.01
CA ILE A 543 24.10 -0.22 -6.75
C ILE A 543 24.91 -1.05 -7.76
N HIS A 544 25.81 -0.40 -8.50
CA HIS A 544 26.68 -1.09 -9.45
C HIS A 544 27.58 -2.12 -8.76
N GLY A 545 28.18 -1.77 -7.62
CA GLY A 545 28.97 -2.68 -6.79
C GLY A 545 28.15 -3.89 -6.36
N PHE A 546 26.94 -3.69 -5.86
CA PHE A 546 26.04 -4.81 -5.53
C PHE A 546 25.76 -5.70 -6.74
N ILE A 547 25.33 -5.15 -7.89
CA ILE A 547 24.95 -5.94 -9.06
C ILE A 547 26.12 -6.75 -9.63
N SER A 548 27.32 -6.15 -9.64
CA SER A 548 28.53 -6.74 -10.25
C SER A 548 29.31 -7.67 -9.32
N GLU A 549 29.42 -7.34 -8.03
CA GLU A 549 30.26 -8.07 -7.08
C GLU A 549 29.52 -9.20 -6.36
N SER A 550 28.18 -9.12 -6.19
CA SER A 550 27.40 -10.10 -5.41
C SER A 550 27.06 -11.40 -6.15
N GLY A 551 27.11 -11.39 -7.49
CA GLY A 551 26.60 -12.47 -8.35
C GLY A 551 25.17 -12.28 -8.84
N TYR A 552 24.52 -11.15 -8.49
CA TYR A 552 23.15 -10.85 -8.89
C TYR A 552 22.90 -10.84 -10.40
N LEU A 553 23.82 -10.28 -11.19
CA LEU A 553 23.68 -10.26 -12.65
C LEU A 553 23.68 -11.66 -13.27
N ARG A 554 24.58 -12.54 -12.80
CA ARG A 554 24.63 -13.96 -13.21
C ARG A 554 23.35 -14.71 -12.85
N TYR A 555 22.74 -14.36 -11.72
CA TYR A 555 21.45 -14.90 -11.34
C TYR A 555 20.34 -14.50 -12.32
N LEU A 556 20.28 -13.22 -12.71
CA LEU A 556 19.30 -12.76 -13.69
C LEU A 556 19.50 -13.43 -15.07
N GLU A 557 20.74 -13.65 -15.51
CA GLU A 557 21.04 -14.40 -16.74
C GLU A 557 20.47 -15.82 -16.71
N GLY A 558 20.46 -16.47 -15.54
CA GLY A 558 19.92 -17.82 -15.34
C GLY A 558 18.39 -17.93 -15.44
N LEU A 559 17.65 -16.81 -15.47
CA LEU A 559 16.17 -16.80 -15.55
C LEU A 559 15.64 -16.88 -16.99
N GLY A 560 16.51 -16.84 -17.99
CA GLY A 560 16.19 -16.89 -19.42
C GLY A 560 16.16 -15.52 -20.11
N ASP A 561 16.47 -15.50 -21.41
CA ASP A 561 16.80 -14.28 -22.16
C ASP A 561 15.75 -13.16 -22.08
N LYS A 562 14.46 -13.51 -22.16
CA LYS A 562 13.37 -12.53 -22.09
C LYS A 562 13.30 -11.85 -20.72
N ILE A 563 13.29 -12.65 -19.66
CA ILE A 563 13.21 -12.16 -18.27
C ILE A 563 14.48 -11.38 -17.92
N TYR A 564 15.63 -11.84 -18.40
CA TYR A 564 16.90 -11.13 -18.26
C TYR A 564 16.84 -9.73 -18.89
N ALA A 565 16.46 -9.64 -20.17
CA ALA A 565 16.38 -8.36 -20.89
C ALA A 565 15.40 -7.37 -20.23
N GLU A 566 14.24 -7.85 -19.77
CA GLU A 566 13.26 -7.02 -19.05
C GLU A 566 13.84 -6.48 -17.73
N ASN A 567 14.46 -7.33 -16.90
CA ASN A 567 15.04 -6.89 -15.63
C ASN A 567 16.20 -5.91 -15.83
N ILE A 568 17.05 -6.12 -16.85
CA ILE A 568 18.12 -5.18 -17.20
C ILE A 568 17.55 -3.84 -17.65
N SER A 569 16.46 -3.83 -18.44
CA SER A 569 15.76 -2.59 -18.80
C SER A 569 15.28 -1.84 -17.55
N TYR A 570 14.66 -2.54 -16.60
CA TYR A 570 14.21 -1.93 -15.33
C TYR A 570 15.38 -1.37 -14.53
N ILE A 571 16.47 -2.13 -14.37
CA ILE A 571 17.68 -1.67 -13.67
C ILE A 571 18.24 -0.41 -14.34
N ASN A 572 18.31 -0.37 -15.67
CA ASN A 572 18.80 0.80 -16.40
C ASN A 572 17.89 2.02 -16.21
N GLN A 573 16.57 1.85 -16.25
CA GLN A 573 15.62 2.93 -15.95
C GLN A 573 15.80 3.44 -14.51
N PHE A 574 16.00 2.54 -13.56
CA PHE A 574 16.23 2.90 -12.15
C PHE A 574 17.57 3.64 -11.97
N LEU A 575 18.63 3.19 -12.62
CA LEU A 575 19.94 3.85 -12.60
C LEU A 575 19.92 5.24 -13.26
N LYS A 576 19.10 5.45 -14.31
CA LYS A 576 18.85 6.80 -14.88
C LYS A 576 18.24 7.72 -13.82
N MET A 577 17.25 7.25 -13.06
CA MET A 577 16.64 8.00 -11.95
C MET A 577 17.66 8.31 -10.85
N VAL A 578 18.47 7.33 -10.43
CA VAL A 578 19.53 7.54 -9.41
C VAL A 578 20.52 8.61 -9.86
N ARG A 579 20.94 8.60 -11.14
CA ARG A 579 21.80 9.64 -11.69
C ARG A 579 21.13 11.02 -11.72
N LEU A 580 19.82 11.08 -11.97
CA LEU A 580 19.07 12.32 -11.94
C LEU A 580 19.04 12.88 -10.50
N PHE A 581 18.74 12.04 -9.51
CA PHE A 581 18.83 12.39 -8.09
C PHE A 581 20.22 12.95 -7.74
N GLU A 582 21.30 12.26 -8.16
CA GLU A 582 22.68 12.68 -7.93
C GLU A 582 23.07 13.96 -8.67
N LYS A 583 22.35 14.34 -9.73
CA LYS A 583 22.61 15.59 -10.45
C LYS A 583 21.87 16.77 -9.83
N GLU A 584 20.64 16.54 -9.37
CA GLU A 584 19.71 17.59 -8.92
C GLU A 584 19.88 17.94 -7.44
N ASN A 585 20.30 16.99 -6.60
CA ASN A 585 20.39 17.19 -5.15
C ASN A 585 21.81 17.55 -4.72
N LYS A 586 21.97 18.40 -3.71
CA LYS A 586 23.30 18.74 -3.16
C LYS A 586 23.90 17.62 -2.29
N GLU A 587 23.04 16.85 -1.62
CA GLU A 587 23.44 15.72 -0.80
C GLU A 587 23.24 14.42 -1.57
N HIS A 588 24.31 13.65 -1.78
CA HIS A 588 24.28 12.39 -2.54
C HIS A 588 24.47 11.15 -1.65
N SER A 589 24.28 11.31 -0.33
CA SER A 589 24.45 10.22 0.61
C SER A 589 23.38 9.15 0.39
N LEU A 590 23.68 7.90 0.78
CA LEU A 590 22.69 6.83 0.77
C LEU A 590 21.44 7.19 1.59
N GLY A 591 21.63 7.83 2.75
CA GLY A 591 20.53 8.28 3.59
C GLY A 591 19.65 9.32 2.90
N ALA A 592 20.25 10.28 2.19
CA ALA A 592 19.50 11.25 1.39
C ALA A 592 18.70 10.59 0.27
N PHE A 593 19.28 9.59 -0.41
CA PHE A 593 18.58 8.84 -1.45
C PHE A 593 17.42 8.01 -0.90
N LEU A 594 17.60 7.34 0.24
CA LEU A 594 16.51 6.57 0.86
C LEU A 594 15.35 7.47 1.30
N ARG A 595 15.64 8.65 1.88
CA ARG A 595 14.61 9.66 2.16
C ARG A 595 13.93 10.18 0.90
N TYR A 596 14.70 10.35 -0.18
CA TYR A 596 14.15 10.73 -1.48
C TYR A 596 13.18 9.66 -2.01
N MET A 597 13.52 8.38 -1.89
CA MET A 597 12.62 7.27 -2.25
C MET A 597 11.37 7.22 -1.37
N GLU A 598 11.49 7.49 -0.06
CA GLU A 598 10.33 7.62 0.84
C GLU A 598 9.41 8.76 0.39
N TRP A 599 9.96 9.92 0.02
CA TRP A 599 9.17 11.04 -0.51
C TRP A 599 8.52 10.73 -1.85
N LEU A 600 9.16 9.97 -2.74
CA LEU A 600 8.54 9.51 -3.97
C LEU A 600 7.33 8.62 -3.69
N ASP A 601 7.47 7.67 -2.76
CA ASP A 601 6.39 6.79 -2.33
C ASP A 601 5.23 7.58 -1.69
N GLU A 602 5.53 8.53 -0.79
CA GLU A 602 4.52 9.42 -0.19
C GLU A 602 3.84 10.35 -1.22
N ALA A 603 4.59 10.77 -2.25
CA ALA A 603 4.05 11.51 -3.39
C ALA A 603 3.23 10.62 -4.35
N GLY A 604 3.15 9.31 -4.10
CA GLY A 604 2.45 8.35 -4.96
C GLY A 604 3.16 8.06 -6.27
N ASP A 605 4.46 8.36 -6.38
CA ASP A 605 5.28 7.98 -7.53
C ASP A 605 5.76 6.53 -7.38
N GLU A 606 5.14 5.63 -8.12
CA GLU A 606 5.61 4.24 -8.20
C GLU A 606 6.76 4.07 -9.22
N GLY A 607 7.11 5.13 -9.97
CA GLY A 607 8.09 5.13 -11.05
C GLY A 607 7.46 4.74 -12.39
N THR A 608 7.18 5.72 -13.26
CA THR A 608 6.55 5.43 -14.55
C THR A 608 7.50 4.64 -15.46
N LEU A 609 7.06 3.47 -15.91
CA LEU A 609 7.77 2.69 -16.92
C LEU A 609 7.67 3.42 -18.26
N ARG A 610 8.80 3.73 -18.86
CA ARG A 610 8.83 4.26 -20.24
C ARG A 610 8.97 3.07 -21.18
N ASP A 611 7.96 2.85 -22.03
CA ASP A 611 8.14 2.00 -23.21
C ASP A 611 9.05 2.75 -24.18
N GLU A 612 10.35 2.50 -24.11
CA GLU A 612 11.36 3.04 -25.05
C GLU A 612 11.35 2.30 -26.40
N SER A 613 10.33 1.48 -26.68
CA SER A 613 10.21 0.72 -27.93
C SER A 613 8.89 1.00 -28.67
N ASP A 614 8.97 1.36 -29.96
CA ASP A 614 7.85 1.36 -30.92
C ASP A 614 7.28 -0.05 -31.22
N TRP A 615 7.71 -1.04 -30.44
CA TRP A 615 7.27 -2.41 -30.57
C TRP A 615 5.91 -2.55 -29.88
N ASP A 616 4.84 -2.68 -30.66
CA ASP A 616 3.52 -3.10 -30.17
C ASP A 616 3.42 -4.64 -30.25
N PRO A 617 3.73 -5.36 -29.16
CA PRO A 617 3.69 -6.81 -29.18
C PRO A 617 2.26 -7.34 -29.34
N ASP A 618 2.14 -8.49 -29.98
CA ASP A 618 0.87 -9.22 -30.06
C ASP A 618 0.50 -9.82 -28.69
N THR A 619 -0.11 -8.98 -27.85
CA THR A 619 -0.44 -9.26 -26.44
C THR A 619 -1.84 -8.77 -26.10
N VAL A 620 -2.55 -9.47 -25.21
CA VAL A 620 -3.80 -8.96 -24.63
C VAL A 620 -3.48 -7.73 -23.78
N LYS A 621 -4.15 -6.60 -24.04
CA LYS A 621 -3.92 -5.37 -23.28
C LYS A 621 -4.84 -5.30 -22.07
N ILE A 622 -4.27 -5.10 -20.88
CA ILE A 622 -5.03 -4.90 -19.63
C ILE A 622 -4.81 -3.45 -19.18
N MET A 623 -5.87 -2.67 -19.01
CA MET A 623 -5.76 -1.24 -18.67
C MET A 623 -6.98 -0.71 -17.94
N THR A 624 -6.87 0.50 -17.38
CA THR A 624 -8.04 1.18 -16.84
C THR A 624 -8.93 1.73 -17.95
N VAL A 625 -10.22 1.91 -17.67
CA VAL A 625 -11.16 2.57 -18.59
C VAL A 625 -10.65 3.97 -19.02
N HIS A 626 -10.07 4.74 -18.11
CA HIS A 626 -9.50 6.06 -18.42
C HIS A 626 -8.36 5.97 -19.44
N ALA A 627 -7.42 5.05 -19.22
CA ALA A 627 -6.28 4.82 -20.12
C ALA A 627 -6.69 4.31 -21.51
N SER A 628 -7.92 3.77 -21.65
CA SER A 628 -8.44 3.32 -22.93
C SER A 628 -8.91 4.45 -23.85
N LYS A 629 -9.08 5.69 -23.36
CA LYS A 629 -9.50 6.83 -24.19
C LYS A 629 -8.48 7.06 -25.31
N GLY A 630 -8.97 7.15 -26.55
CA GLY A 630 -8.15 7.24 -27.76
C GLY A 630 -7.71 5.89 -28.35
N LEU A 631 -7.79 4.78 -27.61
CA LEU A 631 -7.51 3.43 -28.11
C LEU A 631 -8.77 2.75 -28.68
N GLU A 632 -8.59 1.64 -29.39
CA GLU A 632 -9.68 0.85 -29.97
C GLU A 632 -9.27 -0.62 -30.15
N PHE A 633 -10.22 -1.55 -29.96
CA PHE A 633 -9.96 -3.00 -29.98
C PHE A 633 -11.10 -3.74 -30.69
N ARG A 634 -10.83 -4.88 -31.33
CA ARG A 634 -11.91 -5.70 -31.94
C ARG A 634 -12.84 -6.23 -30.87
N HIS A 635 -12.28 -6.70 -29.75
CA HIS A 635 -13.02 -7.24 -28.62
C HIS A 635 -12.63 -6.56 -27.30
N VAL A 636 -13.63 -6.10 -26.55
CA VAL A 636 -13.46 -5.43 -25.26
C VAL A 636 -14.24 -6.14 -24.17
N PHE A 637 -13.56 -6.43 -23.06
CA PHE A 637 -14.14 -6.98 -21.85
C PHE A 637 -14.18 -5.89 -20.77
N ILE A 638 -15.38 -5.50 -20.35
CA ILE A 638 -15.58 -4.59 -19.21
C ILE A 638 -15.91 -5.45 -18.00
N VAL A 639 -14.95 -5.54 -17.10
CA VAL A 639 -14.96 -6.52 -16.00
C VAL A 639 -15.32 -5.89 -14.66
N ASN A 640 -15.65 -6.73 -13.68
CA ASN A 640 -15.99 -6.31 -12.33
C ASN A 640 -17.20 -5.38 -12.22
N LEU A 641 -18.23 -5.61 -13.04
CA LEU A 641 -19.46 -4.82 -13.07
C LEU A 641 -20.39 -5.17 -11.90
N VAL A 642 -19.95 -4.80 -10.70
CA VAL A 642 -20.71 -4.89 -9.45
C VAL A 642 -20.78 -3.56 -8.71
N ASP A 643 -21.77 -3.46 -7.84
CA ASP A 643 -22.01 -2.29 -7.01
C ASP A 643 -20.76 -1.88 -6.20
N GLN A 644 -20.50 -0.57 -6.16
CA GLN A 644 -19.32 0.08 -5.54
C GLN A 644 -17.96 -0.23 -6.20
N ARG A 645 -17.89 -1.05 -7.26
CA ARG A 645 -16.67 -1.21 -8.07
C ARG A 645 -16.75 -0.43 -9.36
N PHE A 646 -17.86 -0.55 -10.09
CA PHE A 646 -18.14 0.27 -11.27
C PHE A 646 -19.66 0.39 -11.44
N PRO A 647 -20.30 1.52 -11.04
CA PRO A 647 -19.69 2.77 -10.58
C PRO A 647 -18.96 2.67 -9.24
N THR A 648 -17.94 3.50 -9.05
CA THR A 648 -17.31 3.72 -7.74
C THR A 648 -18.16 4.65 -6.88
N ASN A 649 -17.98 4.61 -5.55
CA ASN A 649 -18.60 5.60 -4.66
C ASN A 649 -17.98 6.99 -4.91
N HIS A 650 -18.81 8.04 -4.82
CA HIS A 650 -18.32 9.42 -4.84
C HIS A 650 -17.46 9.68 -3.60
N ARG A 651 -16.26 10.19 -3.82
CA ARG A 651 -15.42 10.74 -2.75
C ARG A 651 -15.39 12.25 -2.96
N SER A 652 -16.01 12.99 -2.06
CA SER A 652 -15.96 14.45 -2.09
C SER A 652 -14.51 14.93 -2.00
N GLU A 653 -14.19 16.00 -2.73
CA GLU A 653 -12.91 16.71 -2.59
C GLU A 653 -12.70 17.08 -1.12
N ALA A 654 -11.51 16.85 -0.56
CA ALA A 654 -11.27 17.15 0.85
C ALA A 654 -11.18 18.67 1.09
N LEU A 655 -10.65 19.39 0.10
CA LEU A 655 -10.50 20.84 0.07
C LEU A 655 -11.13 21.44 -1.21
N PRO A 656 -12.46 21.57 -1.27
CA PRO A 656 -13.12 22.15 -2.44
C PRO A 656 -12.80 23.64 -2.59
N LEU A 657 -12.82 24.15 -3.82
CA LEU A 657 -12.76 25.59 -4.06
C LEU A 657 -14.02 26.29 -3.52
N PRO A 658 -13.90 27.49 -2.92
CA PRO A 658 -15.05 28.30 -2.54
C PRO A 658 -15.94 28.61 -3.75
N ALA A 659 -17.24 28.34 -3.66
CA ALA A 659 -18.18 28.55 -4.76
C ALA A 659 -18.15 29.96 -5.40
N PRO A 660 -18.00 31.07 -4.65
CA PRO A 660 -17.93 32.41 -5.26
C PRO A 660 -16.72 32.65 -6.17
N LEU A 661 -15.69 31.79 -6.09
CA LEU A 661 -14.47 31.89 -6.87
C LEU A 661 -14.53 31.05 -8.17
N ILE A 662 -15.42 30.07 -8.24
CA ILE A 662 -15.57 29.20 -9.42
C ILE A 662 -16.24 30.01 -10.54
N LYS A 663 -15.57 30.12 -11.69
CA LYS A 663 -16.06 30.85 -12.87
C LYS A 663 -16.84 29.92 -13.80
N GLU A 664 -16.53 28.63 -13.78
CA GLU A 664 -17.29 27.60 -14.50
C GLU A 664 -18.73 27.45 -14.00
N ILE A 665 -19.66 27.20 -14.93
CA ILE A 665 -21.05 26.89 -14.57
C ILE A 665 -21.12 25.43 -14.11
N LEU A 666 -21.44 25.21 -12.84
CA LEU A 666 -21.75 23.89 -12.31
C LEU A 666 -23.19 23.51 -12.75
N PRO A 667 -23.42 22.36 -13.41
CA PRO A 667 -24.77 21.86 -13.65
C PRO A 667 -25.43 21.49 -12.31
N GLY A 668 -26.68 21.03 -12.32
CA GLY A 668 -27.37 20.45 -11.16
C GLY A 668 -27.38 18.91 -11.22
N GLY A 669 -27.36 18.21 -10.09
CA GLY A 669 -27.48 16.74 -10.03
C GLY A 669 -26.31 15.99 -9.37
N ASP A 670 -26.28 14.66 -9.56
CA ASP A 670 -25.20 13.76 -9.09
C ASP A 670 -24.13 13.62 -10.19
N PHE A 671 -23.21 14.58 -10.26
CA PHE A 671 -22.19 14.63 -11.32
C PHE A 671 -21.26 13.43 -11.33
N HIS A 672 -20.95 12.87 -10.16
CA HIS A 672 -20.05 11.72 -10.07
C HIS A 672 -20.64 10.52 -10.79
N LEU A 673 -21.92 10.25 -10.57
CA LEU A 673 -22.61 9.17 -11.27
C LEU A 673 -22.69 9.45 -12.79
N GLU A 674 -22.96 10.70 -13.18
CA GLU A 674 -23.00 11.08 -14.60
C GLU A 674 -21.64 10.89 -15.29
N GLU A 675 -20.54 11.23 -14.61
CA GLU A 675 -19.17 11.01 -15.09
C GLU A 675 -18.83 9.52 -15.16
N GLU A 676 -19.18 8.72 -14.16
CA GLU A 676 -19.01 7.26 -14.21
C GLU A 676 -19.81 6.61 -15.36
N ARG A 677 -20.99 7.15 -15.71
CA ARG A 677 -21.73 6.73 -16.91
C ARG A 677 -21.02 7.13 -18.20
N ARG A 678 -20.45 8.33 -18.29
CA ARG A 678 -19.62 8.74 -19.45
C ARG A 678 -18.39 7.84 -19.58
N LEU A 679 -17.75 7.46 -18.47
CA LEU A 679 -16.67 6.47 -18.46
C LEU A 679 -17.12 5.11 -19.02
N PHE A 680 -18.27 4.61 -18.57
CA PHE A 680 -18.83 3.36 -19.09
C PHE A 680 -19.19 3.45 -20.59
N TYR A 681 -19.75 4.58 -21.04
CA TYR A 681 -19.98 4.87 -22.46
C TYR A 681 -18.69 4.87 -23.27
N VAL A 682 -17.63 5.51 -22.78
CA VAL A 682 -16.31 5.50 -23.40
C VAL A 682 -15.79 4.07 -23.53
N ALA A 683 -15.91 3.24 -22.48
CA ALA A 683 -15.51 1.84 -22.48
C ALA A 683 -16.26 1.02 -23.56
N CYS A 684 -17.58 1.17 -23.64
CA CYS A 684 -18.40 0.47 -24.64
C CYS A 684 -18.00 0.84 -26.07
N THR A 685 -17.74 2.13 -26.31
CA THR A 685 -17.38 2.66 -27.65
C THR A 685 -15.91 2.41 -28.04
N ARG A 686 -15.13 1.70 -27.22
CA ARG A 686 -13.81 1.17 -27.61
C ARG A 686 -13.90 -0.12 -28.42
N ALA A 687 -15.01 -0.85 -28.32
CA ALA A 687 -15.23 -2.10 -29.02
C ALA A 687 -15.61 -1.87 -30.50
N LYS A 688 -14.94 -2.57 -31.42
CA LYS A 688 -15.32 -2.58 -32.85
C LYS A 688 -16.36 -3.64 -33.14
N GLU A 689 -16.20 -4.85 -32.60
CA GLU A 689 -16.97 -6.04 -33.01
C GLU A 689 -17.54 -6.84 -31.84
N GLY A 690 -16.86 -6.92 -30.69
CA GLY A 690 -17.40 -7.63 -29.52
C GLY A 690 -17.26 -6.84 -28.22
N LEU A 691 -18.35 -6.77 -27.48
CA LEU A 691 -18.46 -6.12 -26.17
C LEU A 691 -18.96 -7.13 -25.13
N TYR A 692 -18.14 -7.40 -24.14
CA TYR A 692 -18.41 -8.40 -23.11
C TYR A 692 -18.47 -7.72 -21.74
N PHE A 693 -19.57 -7.92 -21.03
CA PHE A 693 -19.75 -7.45 -19.65
C PHE A 693 -19.57 -8.61 -18.68
N THR A 694 -18.70 -8.48 -17.68
CA THR A 694 -18.51 -9.58 -16.70
C THR A 694 -18.68 -9.13 -15.25
N ARG A 695 -19.14 -10.07 -14.43
CA ARG A 695 -19.23 -9.92 -12.98
C ARG A 695 -19.05 -11.25 -12.25
N ALA A 696 -18.55 -11.19 -11.02
CA ALA A 696 -18.69 -12.23 -10.02
C ALA A 696 -19.67 -11.85 -8.89
N GLU A 697 -20.28 -12.83 -8.22
CA GLU A 697 -21.06 -12.60 -6.99
C GLU A 697 -20.17 -12.37 -5.76
N ASN A 698 -18.99 -13.00 -5.73
CA ASN A 698 -18.08 -12.95 -4.60
C ASN A 698 -16.66 -12.51 -5.02
N TYR A 699 -16.20 -11.40 -4.44
CA TYR A 699 -14.85 -10.85 -4.63
C TYR A 699 -14.02 -10.88 -3.34
N GLY A 700 -14.36 -11.77 -2.42
CA GLY A 700 -13.84 -11.77 -1.05
C GLY A 700 -14.65 -10.86 -0.12
N GLY A 701 -14.55 -11.15 1.17
CA GLY A 701 -15.33 -10.47 2.23
C GLY A 701 -16.58 -11.23 2.68
N VAL A 702 -17.32 -10.65 3.63
CA VAL A 702 -18.43 -11.32 4.33
C VAL A 702 -19.74 -11.34 3.53
N ARG A 703 -19.93 -10.42 2.58
CA ARG A 703 -21.19 -10.24 1.84
C ARG A 703 -20.99 -10.36 0.34
N LYS A 704 -21.91 -11.07 -0.34
CA LYS A 704 -22.02 -11.07 -1.80
C LYS A 704 -22.24 -9.66 -2.33
N LYS A 705 -21.64 -9.35 -3.48
CA LYS A 705 -21.79 -8.07 -4.16
C LYS A 705 -23.03 -8.10 -5.06
N LYS A 706 -23.77 -6.99 -5.10
CA LYS A 706 -24.92 -6.80 -5.98
C LYS A 706 -24.44 -6.47 -7.40
N MET A 707 -25.27 -6.78 -8.39
CA MET A 707 -25.02 -6.39 -9.78
C MET A 707 -24.86 -4.87 -9.90
N SER A 708 -23.97 -4.43 -10.80
CA SER A 708 -23.78 -3.00 -11.05
C SER A 708 -25.08 -2.35 -11.50
N ARG A 709 -25.32 -1.13 -11.02
CA ARG A 709 -26.38 -0.26 -11.51
C ARG A 709 -26.35 -0.10 -13.03
N PHE A 710 -25.16 -0.11 -13.65
CA PHE A 710 -25.03 0.06 -15.10
C PHE A 710 -25.60 -1.11 -15.88
N LEU A 711 -25.45 -2.33 -15.38
CA LEU A 711 -26.07 -3.51 -15.99
C LEU A 711 -27.60 -3.46 -15.87
N VAL A 712 -28.12 -2.99 -14.73
CA VAL A 712 -29.57 -2.80 -14.53
C VAL A 712 -30.11 -1.74 -15.49
N GLU A 713 -29.40 -0.62 -15.66
CA GLU A 713 -29.75 0.47 -16.58
C GLU A 713 -29.73 0.01 -18.06
N LEU A 714 -28.84 -0.93 -18.41
CA LEU A 714 -28.85 -1.62 -19.70
C LEU A 714 -30.01 -2.62 -19.89
N GLY A 715 -30.84 -2.84 -18.87
CA GLY A 715 -31.98 -3.76 -18.91
C GLY A 715 -31.65 -5.20 -18.53
N TYR A 716 -30.43 -5.50 -18.06
CA TYR A 716 -30.13 -6.81 -17.50
C TYR A 716 -30.87 -6.98 -16.16
N LYS A 717 -31.57 -8.10 -16.02
CA LYS A 717 -32.19 -8.51 -14.75
C LYS A 717 -31.25 -9.47 -14.03
N ASP A 718 -31.30 -9.47 -12.71
CA ASP A 718 -30.73 -10.56 -11.89
C ASP A 718 -31.57 -11.84 -12.14
N ALA A 719 -31.37 -12.44 -13.31
CA ALA A 719 -31.82 -13.80 -13.60
C ALA A 719 -30.69 -14.75 -13.19
N GLU A 720 -31.05 -15.85 -12.52
CA GLU A 720 -30.13 -16.88 -12.08
C GLU A 720 -29.18 -17.29 -13.21
N SER A 721 -27.88 -17.32 -12.89
CA SER A 721 -26.80 -17.49 -13.85
C SER A 721 -26.99 -18.70 -14.76
N GLU A 722 -27.02 -18.51 -16.08
CA GLU A 722 -26.59 -19.55 -17.04
C GLU A 722 -25.05 -19.66 -17.07
N GLY A 723 -24.43 -19.74 -15.90
CA GLY A 723 -23.03 -20.11 -15.77
C GLY A 723 -22.89 -21.58 -16.16
N LYS A 724 -22.59 -21.85 -17.44
CA LYS A 724 -22.16 -23.18 -17.87
C LYS A 724 -21.07 -23.66 -16.92
N LYS A 725 -21.33 -24.76 -16.21
CA LYS A 725 -20.41 -25.43 -15.29
C LYS A 725 -19.11 -25.78 -16.01
N LEU A 726 -18.14 -24.87 -15.97
CA LEU A 726 -16.74 -25.14 -16.30
C LEU A 726 -15.88 -24.97 -15.03
N ALA A 727 -16.34 -25.54 -13.92
CA ALA A 727 -15.53 -25.61 -12.71
C ALA A 727 -14.67 -26.89 -12.75
N ARG A 728 -13.39 -26.75 -13.15
CA ARG A 728 -12.37 -27.71 -12.72
C ARG A 728 -12.00 -27.37 -11.28
N LYS A 729 -12.46 -28.19 -10.33
CA LYS A 729 -11.97 -28.16 -8.94
C LYS A 729 -10.49 -28.58 -8.96
N ILE A 730 -9.58 -27.60 -8.93
CA ILE A 730 -8.15 -27.85 -8.72
C ILE A 730 -7.87 -27.61 -7.23
N ILE A 731 -7.54 -28.69 -6.52
CA ILE A 731 -6.96 -28.63 -5.18
C ILE A 731 -5.46 -28.41 -5.40
N LEU A 732 -4.93 -27.28 -4.94
CA LEU A 732 -3.50 -26.99 -4.97
C LEU A 732 -2.80 -27.79 -3.86
N THR A 733 -1.94 -28.73 -4.23
CA THR A 733 -0.88 -29.25 -3.35
C THR A 733 0.41 -28.43 -3.56
N PRO A 734 1.33 -28.39 -2.58
CA PRO A 734 2.56 -27.56 -2.64
C PRO A 734 3.53 -27.91 -3.79
N ASP A 735 3.30 -29.03 -4.47
CA ASP A 735 4.13 -29.59 -5.54
C ASP A 735 3.41 -29.63 -6.91
N GLY A 736 2.19 -29.07 -7.02
CA GLY A 736 1.48 -28.94 -8.30
C GLY A 736 0.94 -30.25 -8.89
N SER A 737 0.85 -31.33 -8.11
CA SER A 737 0.26 -32.60 -8.57
C SER A 737 -1.17 -32.78 -8.06
N SER A 738 -2.12 -33.09 -8.96
CA SER A 738 -3.53 -33.30 -8.60
C SER A 738 -3.72 -34.67 -7.94
N GLY A 739 -3.50 -34.73 -6.62
CA GLY A 739 -3.77 -35.88 -5.77
C GLY A 739 -5.05 -35.72 -4.95
N HIS A 740 -6.00 -36.65 -5.09
CA HIS A 740 -7.12 -36.81 -4.16
C HIS A 740 -6.57 -37.21 -2.79
N GLY A 741 -6.46 -36.24 -1.87
CA GLY A 741 -6.31 -36.55 -0.45
C GLY A 741 -7.57 -37.26 0.03
N LYS A 742 -7.49 -38.58 0.21
CA LYS A 742 -8.48 -39.30 1.01
C LYS A 742 -8.45 -38.70 2.41
N GLU A 743 -9.61 -38.31 2.94
CA GLU A 743 -9.76 -38.16 4.38
C GLU A 743 -9.38 -39.50 5.00
N ILE A 744 -8.26 -39.51 5.73
CA ILE A 744 -7.89 -40.64 6.56
C ILE A 744 -8.80 -40.51 7.78
N GLU A 745 -9.95 -41.20 7.77
CA GLU A 745 -10.63 -41.56 9.00
C GLU A 745 -9.68 -42.49 9.76
N GLY A 746 -9.10 -42.01 10.87
CA GLY A 746 -8.07 -42.74 11.58
C GLY A 746 -7.83 -42.21 12.98
N ASP A 747 -8.76 -42.49 13.89
CA ASP A 747 -8.48 -42.47 15.34
C ASP A 747 -7.77 -43.77 15.81
N ASP A 748 -7.58 -44.76 14.93
CA ASP A 748 -7.25 -46.14 15.33
C ASP A 748 -5.77 -46.58 15.27
N PHE A 749 -4.79 -45.67 15.11
CA PHE A 749 -3.39 -46.10 14.92
C PHE A 749 -2.35 -45.62 15.94
N PHE A 750 -2.73 -44.80 16.93
CA PHE A 750 -1.74 -44.24 17.87
C PHE A 750 -1.97 -44.69 19.31
N ASP A 751 -1.17 -45.66 19.74
CA ASP A 751 -1.13 -46.15 21.11
C ASP A 751 -0.46 -45.11 22.04
N TRP A 752 -1.30 -44.26 22.64
CA TRP A 752 -0.87 -43.24 23.59
C TRP A 752 -0.18 -43.83 24.83
N GLU A 753 -0.45 -45.09 25.21
CA GLU A 753 0.17 -45.70 26.38
C GLU A 753 1.69 -45.82 26.25
N LYS A 754 2.20 -45.96 25.02
CA LYS A 754 3.65 -46.03 24.73
C LYS A 754 4.38 -44.70 24.97
N LEU A 755 3.69 -43.57 24.88
CA LEU A 755 4.28 -42.24 25.09
C LEU A 755 4.19 -41.77 26.54
N ILE A 756 3.35 -42.39 27.36
CA ILE A 756 3.19 -42.00 28.76
C ILE A 756 4.42 -42.48 29.55
N PRO A 757 5.20 -41.55 30.14
CA PRO A 757 6.43 -41.91 30.82
C PRO A 757 6.18 -42.74 32.08
N LYS A 758 7.13 -43.61 32.44
CA LYS A 758 7.08 -44.40 33.69
C LYS A 758 7.44 -43.59 34.94
N LYS A 759 8.02 -42.40 34.74
CA LYS A 759 8.40 -41.44 35.78
C LYS A 759 7.64 -40.15 35.53
N PHE A 760 7.06 -39.59 36.58
CA PHE A 760 6.32 -38.33 36.53
C PHE A 760 7.08 -37.23 37.30
N SER A 761 6.94 -35.98 36.89
CA SER A 761 7.42 -34.81 37.63
C SER A 761 6.26 -33.97 38.16
N PHE A 762 6.51 -33.12 39.14
CA PHE A 762 5.48 -32.20 39.63
C PHE A 762 4.95 -31.28 38.52
N THR A 763 5.81 -30.78 37.64
CA THR A 763 5.42 -29.96 36.48
C THR A 763 4.43 -30.69 35.57
N GLN A 764 4.63 -31.99 35.36
CA GLN A 764 3.72 -32.85 34.59
C GLN A 764 2.35 -33.00 35.26
N ILE A 765 2.34 -33.27 36.57
CA ILE A 765 1.09 -33.38 37.35
C ILE A 765 0.33 -32.06 37.34
N LYS A 766 1.02 -30.93 37.56
CA LYS A 766 0.45 -29.59 37.53
C LYS A 766 -0.12 -29.25 36.15
N ALA A 767 0.58 -29.56 35.06
CA ALA A 767 0.11 -29.31 33.70
C ALA A 767 -1.19 -30.07 33.41
N PHE A 768 -1.29 -31.34 33.82
CA PHE A 768 -2.51 -32.13 33.63
C PHE A 768 -3.67 -31.65 34.51
N ALA A 769 -3.40 -31.32 35.79
CA ALA A 769 -4.40 -30.79 36.70
C ALA A 769 -4.97 -29.45 36.21
N THR A 770 -4.10 -28.59 35.67
CA THR A 770 -4.46 -27.29 35.07
C THR A 770 -5.30 -27.50 33.81
N CYS A 771 -4.80 -28.28 32.84
CA CYS A 771 -5.56 -28.68 31.66
C CYS A 771 -4.93 -29.94 31.04
N PRO A 772 -5.65 -31.08 30.97
CA PRO A 772 -5.14 -32.31 30.36
C PRO A 772 -4.68 -32.14 28.89
N TRP A 773 -5.28 -31.20 28.16
CA TRP A 773 -4.85 -30.87 26.78
C TRP A 773 -3.49 -30.15 26.74
N GLN A 774 -3.21 -29.28 27.72
CA GLN A 774 -1.90 -28.65 27.86
C GLN A 774 -0.82 -29.70 28.15
N TYR A 775 -1.11 -30.68 29.01
CA TYR A 775 -0.21 -31.80 29.26
C TYR A 775 0.11 -32.59 27.98
N ARG A 776 -0.91 -32.88 27.17
CA ARG A 776 -0.74 -33.59 25.89
C ARG A 776 0.24 -32.86 24.98
N TYR A 777 0.10 -31.55 24.83
CA TYR A 777 0.99 -30.75 23.98
C TYR A 777 2.40 -30.61 24.56
N ALA A 778 2.54 -30.28 25.84
CA ALA A 778 3.83 -30.02 26.46
C ALA A 778 4.68 -31.29 26.69
N HIS A 779 4.05 -32.39 27.09
CA HIS A 779 4.78 -33.54 27.65
C HIS A 779 4.68 -34.83 26.82
N LEU A 780 3.60 -35.02 26.05
CA LEU A 780 3.48 -36.17 25.14
C LEU A 780 3.99 -35.84 23.75
N LEU A 781 3.45 -34.79 23.14
CA LEU A 781 3.84 -34.34 21.80
C LEU A 781 5.11 -33.47 21.81
N LYS A 782 5.48 -32.92 22.96
CA LYS A 782 6.65 -32.05 23.15
C LYS A 782 6.69 -30.89 22.15
N ILE A 783 5.53 -30.28 21.94
CA ILE A 783 5.42 -29.12 21.06
C ILE A 783 6.26 -27.99 21.67
N PRO A 784 7.23 -27.41 20.92
CA PRO A 784 8.08 -26.37 21.44
C PRO A 784 7.27 -25.10 21.72
N THR A 785 7.53 -24.47 22.85
CA THR A 785 6.95 -23.19 23.23
C THR A 785 8.02 -22.09 23.15
N PRO A 786 7.66 -20.84 22.80
CA PRO A 786 8.58 -19.72 22.89
C PRO A 786 9.08 -19.55 24.32
N GLY A 787 10.38 -19.29 24.52
CA GLY A 787 10.89 -18.94 25.85
C GLY A 787 10.41 -17.56 26.30
N ARG A 788 10.64 -17.23 27.57
CA ARG A 788 10.23 -15.95 28.19
C ARG A 788 11.36 -15.39 29.06
N GLU A 789 11.49 -14.07 29.11
CA GLU A 789 12.50 -13.37 29.96
C GLU A 789 12.47 -13.85 31.42
N THR A 790 11.27 -14.14 31.95
CA THR A 790 11.07 -14.55 33.35
C THR A 790 11.70 -15.91 33.66
N PHE A 791 11.71 -16.82 32.69
CA PHE A 791 12.34 -18.13 32.86
C PHE A 791 13.86 -18.03 32.81
N SER A 792 14.42 -17.28 31.84
CA SER A 792 15.86 -17.03 31.74
C SER A 792 16.41 -16.35 32.99
N PHE A 793 15.69 -15.33 33.48
CA PHE A 793 16.05 -14.62 34.71
C PHE A 793 15.95 -15.51 35.95
N GLY A 794 14.85 -16.27 36.08
CA GLY A 794 14.68 -17.23 37.17
C GLY A 794 15.83 -18.24 37.22
N GLN A 795 16.14 -18.88 36.09
CA GLN A 795 17.23 -19.86 36.01
C GLN A 795 18.60 -19.24 36.34
N THR A 796 18.84 -18.01 35.90
CA THR A 796 20.05 -17.25 36.26
C THR A 796 20.18 -17.10 37.78
N MET A 797 19.09 -16.74 38.46
CA MET A 797 19.09 -16.57 39.92
C MET A 797 19.32 -17.89 40.66
N HIS A 798 18.66 -18.97 40.26
CA HIS A 798 18.86 -20.30 40.85
C HIS A 798 20.32 -20.77 40.70
N LEU A 799 20.88 -20.68 39.49
CA LEU A 799 22.26 -21.08 39.21
C LEU A 799 23.28 -20.23 40.00
N THR A 800 22.97 -18.94 40.19
CA THR A 800 23.80 -18.04 41.01
C THR A 800 23.81 -18.47 42.46
N PHE A 801 22.64 -18.75 43.06
CA PHE A 801 22.54 -19.20 44.44
C PHE A 801 23.12 -20.60 44.65
N GLU A 802 22.90 -21.52 43.72
CA GLU A 802 23.51 -22.86 43.73
C GLU A 802 25.03 -22.72 43.80
N ARG A 803 25.66 -21.96 42.88
CA ARG A 803 27.11 -21.75 42.87
C ARG A 803 27.62 -21.05 44.13
N PHE A 804 26.88 -20.07 44.64
CA PHE A 804 27.27 -19.32 45.84
C PHE A 804 27.25 -20.19 47.11
N PHE A 805 26.15 -20.91 47.35
CA PHE A 805 26.03 -21.78 48.52
C PHE A 805 26.89 -23.04 48.40
N GLN A 806 27.15 -23.55 47.19
CA GLN A 806 28.06 -24.67 47.00
C GLN A 806 29.47 -24.32 47.48
N GLN A 807 29.97 -23.10 47.21
CA GLN A 807 31.24 -22.63 47.75
C GLN A 807 31.24 -22.57 49.29
N MET A 808 30.10 -22.28 49.92
CA MET A 808 29.99 -22.29 51.39
C MET A 808 30.06 -23.72 51.94
N ILE A 809 29.44 -24.69 51.26
CA ILE A 809 29.51 -26.11 51.62
C ILE A 809 30.94 -26.64 51.46
N ASP A 810 31.60 -26.35 50.32
CA ASP A 810 32.94 -26.85 50.01
C ASP A 810 34.01 -26.31 50.99
N LYS A 811 33.91 -25.02 51.36
CA LYS A 811 34.81 -24.41 52.37
C LYS A 811 34.65 -25.02 53.77
N ARG A 812 33.47 -25.57 54.09
CA ARG A 812 33.21 -26.27 55.36
C ARG A 812 33.83 -27.68 55.38
N GLY A 813 33.98 -28.31 54.22
CA GLY A 813 34.58 -29.65 54.07
C GLY A 813 36.11 -29.69 54.09
N SER A 814 36.79 -28.53 54.10
CA SER A 814 38.26 -28.44 54.13
C SER A 814 38.78 -28.24 55.57
N PRO A 815 39.60 -29.16 56.13
CA PRO A 815 40.13 -29.01 57.48
C PRO A 815 41.36 -28.08 57.44
N GLN A 816 41.16 -26.78 57.61
CA GLN A 816 42.21 -25.92 58.15
C GLN A 816 41.99 -25.78 59.66
N LEU A 817 42.78 -26.51 60.45
CA LEU A 817 42.88 -26.32 61.89
C LEU A 817 43.34 -24.88 62.18
N GLY A 818 42.49 -24.06 62.78
CA GLY A 818 42.93 -22.85 63.46
C GLY A 818 43.78 -23.22 64.67
N LEU A 819 44.97 -22.62 64.79
CA LEU A 819 45.95 -22.91 65.85
C LEU A 819 45.48 -22.54 67.27
N PHE A 820 44.30 -21.94 67.42
CA PHE A 820 43.72 -21.52 68.70
C PHE A 820 42.20 -21.72 68.69
N GLY A 821 41.74 -22.96 68.86
CA GLY A 821 40.52 -23.38 69.57
C GLY A 821 39.20 -22.57 69.53
N ALA A 822 38.97 -21.65 68.60
CA ALA A 822 37.70 -20.95 68.42
C ALA A 822 36.91 -21.59 67.25
N PRO A 823 35.58 -21.70 67.35
CA PRO A 823 34.75 -22.21 66.25
C PRO A 823 34.93 -21.30 65.03
N THR A 824 35.18 -21.90 63.88
CA THR A 824 35.32 -21.22 62.59
C THR A 824 34.05 -20.42 62.30
N VAL A 825 34.15 -19.09 62.32
CA VAL A 825 33.12 -18.19 61.81
C VAL A 825 32.82 -18.61 60.37
N GLN A 826 31.53 -18.78 60.00
CA GLN A 826 31.12 -19.03 58.61
C GLN A 826 31.64 -17.89 57.72
N ILE A 827 32.72 -18.11 56.97
CA ILE A 827 33.21 -17.12 56.00
C ILE A 827 32.43 -17.32 54.70
N ALA A 828 31.32 -16.60 54.55
CA ALA A 828 30.64 -16.49 53.27
C ALA A 828 31.56 -15.85 52.22
N PRO A 829 31.50 -16.25 50.93
CA PRO A 829 32.18 -15.54 49.85
C PRO A 829 31.78 -14.05 49.84
N SER A 830 32.68 -13.16 49.40
CA SER A 830 32.40 -11.72 49.35
C SER A 830 31.24 -11.39 48.40
N LEU A 831 30.63 -10.22 48.59
CA LEU A 831 29.63 -9.68 47.67
C LEU A 831 30.14 -9.61 46.23
N ASP A 832 31.41 -9.24 46.01
CA ASP A 832 32.03 -9.22 44.69
C ASP A 832 32.08 -10.62 44.05
N THR A 833 32.33 -11.65 44.88
CA THR A 833 32.29 -13.04 44.42
C THR A 833 30.88 -13.43 44.00
N LEU A 834 29.86 -13.11 44.80
CA LEU A 834 28.45 -13.36 44.46
C LEU A 834 28.04 -12.68 43.15
N LEU A 835 28.42 -11.41 42.96
CA LEU A 835 28.13 -10.67 41.73
C LEU A 835 28.90 -11.26 40.53
N SER A 836 30.15 -11.71 40.70
CA SER A 836 30.89 -12.39 39.63
C SER A 836 30.27 -13.73 39.21
N LEU A 837 29.73 -14.48 40.17
CA LEU A 837 29.00 -15.72 39.90
C LEU A 837 27.72 -15.45 39.12
N TYR A 838 27.01 -14.37 39.46
CA TYR A 838 25.84 -13.90 38.72
C TYR A 838 26.17 -13.53 37.27
N GLU A 839 27.25 -12.78 37.04
CA GLU A 839 27.71 -12.46 35.68
C GLU A 839 28.01 -13.72 34.86
N SER A 840 28.65 -14.72 35.48
CA SER A 840 28.95 -16.01 34.83
C SER A 840 27.75 -16.94 34.65
N ALA A 841 26.65 -16.68 35.36
CA ALA A 841 25.41 -17.46 35.33
C ALA A 841 24.34 -16.81 34.46
N TRP A 842 24.58 -15.59 33.97
CA TRP A 842 23.61 -14.81 33.21
C TRP A 842 23.21 -15.50 31.90
N ILE A 843 21.91 -15.76 31.77
CA ILE A 843 21.29 -16.26 30.54
C ILE A 843 20.70 -15.05 29.82
N ASP A 844 21.17 -14.78 28.60
CA ASP A 844 20.75 -13.64 27.76
C ASP A 844 19.66 -13.97 26.75
N ASP A 845 19.01 -15.14 26.88
CA ASP A 845 17.95 -15.57 25.98
C ASP A 845 16.58 -14.96 26.36
N TRP A 846 15.75 -14.70 25.34
CA TRP A 846 14.34 -14.32 25.41
C TRP A 846 14.04 -12.94 25.98
N TYR A 847 15.03 -12.05 25.97
CA TYR A 847 14.82 -10.62 26.20
C TYR A 847 14.45 -9.94 24.88
N GLU A 848 13.42 -9.10 24.91
CA GLU A 848 12.91 -8.43 23.71
C GLU A 848 13.91 -7.44 23.13
N THR A 849 14.60 -6.70 24.00
CA THR A 849 15.63 -5.73 23.61
C THR A 849 16.82 -5.79 24.56
N LYS A 850 17.95 -5.24 24.10
CA LYS A 850 19.18 -5.15 24.89
C LYS A 850 19.00 -4.23 26.10
N GLU A 851 18.21 -3.16 25.97
CA GLU A 851 17.88 -2.25 27.07
C GLU A 851 17.11 -2.98 28.16
N ARG A 852 16.09 -3.77 27.78
CA ARG A 852 15.32 -4.58 28.72
C ARG A 852 16.18 -5.66 29.40
N GLN A 853 17.09 -6.26 28.65
CA GLN A 853 18.07 -7.20 29.18
C GLN A 853 18.94 -6.55 30.26
N GLU A 854 19.50 -5.37 30.00
CA GLU A 854 20.37 -4.68 30.96
C GLU A 854 19.59 -4.19 32.19
N GLU A 855 18.36 -3.71 32.02
CA GLU A 855 17.45 -3.36 33.12
C GLU A 855 17.24 -4.55 34.06
N ARG A 856 16.83 -5.70 33.50
CA ARG A 856 16.67 -6.94 34.28
C ARG A 856 17.96 -7.41 34.93
N LYS A 857 19.08 -7.23 34.24
CA LYS A 857 20.40 -7.58 34.78
C LYS A 857 20.74 -6.76 36.01
N GLU A 858 20.50 -5.45 35.99
CA GLU A 858 20.72 -4.58 37.15
C GLU A 858 19.73 -4.84 38.29
N GLU A 859 18.45 -5.15 37.98
CA GLU A 859 17.47 -5.59 38.98
C GLU A 859 17.98 -6.82 39.74
N GLY A 860 18.52 -7.83 39.05
CA GLY A 860 19.11 -9.00 39.70
C GLY A 860 20.34 -8.65 40.55
N ARG A 861 21.22 -7.74 40.10
CA ARG A 861 22.33 -7.25 40.94
C ARG A 861 21.81 -6.60 42.22
N LYS A 862 20.75 -5.80 42.14
CA LYS A 862 20.11 -5.19 43.32
C LYS A 862 19.55 -6.24 44.27
N ILE A 863 18.83 -7.24 43.75
CA ILE A 863 18.28 -8.36 44.54
C ILE A 863 19.41 -9.07 45.30
N LEU A 864 20.53 -9.37 44.63
CA LEU A 864 21.67 -10.04 45.26
C LEU A 864 22.36 -9.19 46.32
N ARG A 865 22.51 -7.87 46.09
CA ARG A 865 23.04 -6.93 47.10
C ARG A 865 22.14 -6.88 48.33
N ASP A 866 20.83 -6.77 48.13
CA ASP A 866 19.85 -6.74 49.22
C ASP A 866 19.83 -8.08 49.99
N PHE A 867 19.88 -9.20 49.27
CA PHE A 867 19.98 -10.54 49.86
C PHE A 867 21.23 -10.69 50.73
N TYR A 868 22.39 -10.27 50.23
CA TYR A 868 23.67 -10.35 50.93
C TYR A 868 23.64 -9.51 52.22
N ARG A 869 23.17 -8.26 52.13
CA ARG A 869 23.05 -7.35 53.29
C ARG A 869 22.17 -7.93 54.40
N ILE A 870 21.07 -8.60 54.05
CA ILE A 870 20.13 -9.18 55.02
C ILE A 870 20.76 -10.37 55.78
N HIS A 871 21.61 -11.16 55.12
CA HIS A 871 22.20 -12.38 55.70
C HIS A 871 23.63 -12.21 56.21
N GLU A 872 24.23 -11.03 56.03
CA GLU A 872 25.60 -10.73 56.45
C GLU A 872 25.83 -10.99 57.96
N SER A 873 24.81 -10.79 58.78
CA SER A 873 24.86 -11.02 60.23
C SER A 873 24.68 -12.49 60.64
N ALA A 874 24.02 -13.32 59.81
CA ALA A 874 23.78 -14.73 60.08
C ALA A 874 23.43 -15.50 58.79
N TRP A 875 24.32 -16.40 58.36
CA TRP A 875 24.11 -17.23 57.18
C TRP A 875 23.39 -18.55 57.52
N PRO A 876 22.45 -19.02 56.67
CA PRO A 876 21.79 -20.30 56.90
C PRO A 876 22.78 -21.46 56.81
N LEU A 877 22.57 -22.49 57.62
CA LEU A 877 23.40 -23.69 57.60
C LEU A 877 22.94 -24.65 56.50
N VAL A 878 23.38 -24.41 55.27
CA VAL A 878 22.98 -25.22 54.10
C VAL A 878 23.60 -26.62 54.17
N LEU A 879 22.76 -27.65 54.03
CA LEU A 879 23.16 -29.07 54.02
C LEU A 879 23.32 -29.62 52.61
N SER A 880 22.39 -29.31 51.72
CA SER A 880 22.38 -29.77 50.34
C SER A 880 21.67 -28.77 49.45
N LEU A 881 22.16 -28.66 48.21
CA LEU A 881 21.56 -27.85 47.15
C LEU A 881 21.09 -28.78 46.05
N GLU A 882 20.02 -28.40 45.37
CA GLU A 882 19.62 -29.01 44.11
C GLU A 882 19.47 -30.55 44.24
N GLN A 883 18.97 -31.00 45.39
CA GLN A 883 18.92 -32.40 45.81
C GLN A 883 17.80 -33.13 45.06
N GLY A 884 18.19 -34.04 44.16
CA GLY A 884 17.24 -34.89 43.45
C GLY A 884 16.59 -35.94 44.34
N PHE A 885 15.31 -36.25 44.08
CA PHE A 885 14.59 -37.35 44.74
C PHE A 885 13.74 -38.16 43.74
N SER A 886 13.40 -39.39 44.13
CA SER A 886 12.50 -40.28 43.39
C SER A 886 11.61 -41.04 44.37
N LEU A 887 10.41 -40.52 44.61
CA LEU A 887 9.39 -41.11 45.48
C LEU A 887 8.65 -42.25 44.77
N LYS A 888 8.32 -43.30 45.53
CA LYS A 888 7.46 -44.39 45.04
C LYS A 888 6.02 -44.10 45.46
N ILE A 889 5.10 -44.06 44.50
CA ILE A 889 3.66 -43.85 44.75
C ILE A 889 2.86 -44.94 44.02
N GLY A 890 2.28 -45.87 44.79
CA GLY A 890 1.71 -47.10 44.24
C GLY A 890 2.72 -47.88 43.38
N GLY A 891 2.42 -48.03 42.08
CA GLY A 891 3.30 -48.65 41.08
C GLY A 891 4.21 -47.68 40.31
N TYR A 892 4.17 -46.38 40.58
CA TYR A 892 4.82 -45.33 39.79
C TYR A 892 5.94 -44.61 40.55
N ARG A 893 6.74 -43.81 39.83
CA ARG A 893 7.79 -42.97 40.41
C ARG A 893 7.52 -41.49 40.16
N LEU A 894 7.56 -40.69 41.21
CA LEU A 894 7.52 -39.23 41.16
C LEU A 894 8.92 -38.68 41.43
N SER A 895 9.49 -37.93 40.49
CA SER A 895 10.81 -37.34 40.61
C SER A 895 10.77 -35.81 40.63
N GLY A 896 11.67 -35.22 41.40
CA GLY A 896 11.85 -33.77 41.48
C GLY A 896 13.23 -33.42 42.02
N LYS A 897 13.45 -32.13 42.21
CA LYS A 897 14.73 -31.56 42.67
C LYS A 897 14.39 -30.47 43.69
N ILE A 898 15.00 -30.54 44.87
CA ILE A 898 14.80 -29.58 45.95
C ILE A 898 15.91 -28.52 45.86
N ASP A 899 15.56 -27.25 45.72
CA ASP A 899 16.55 -26.18 45.51
C ASP A 899 17.55 -26.08 46.67
N ARG A 900 17.08 -26.01 47.92
CA ARG A 900 17.94 -25.88 49.11
C ARG A 900 17.35 -26.52 50.37
N ILE A 901 18.21 -27.19 51.15
CA ILE A 901 17.88 -27.74 52.48
C ILE A 901 18.81 -27.14 53.53
N ASP A 902 18.23 -26.47 54.52
CA ASP A 902 18.94 -25.79 55.61
C ASP A 902 18.75 -26.58 56.94
N ASP A 903 19.77 -26.60 57.80
CA ASP A 903 19.70 -27.16 59.16
C ASP A 903 19.21 -26.10 60.15
N LEU A 904 18.22 -26.44 60.99
CA LEU A 904 17.65 -25.55 62.00
C LEU A 904 18.32 -25.67 63.38
N GLY A 905 19.24 -26.62 63.57
CA GLY A 905 20.01 -26.79 64.80
C GLY A 905 19.27 -27.50 65.94
N ASP A 906 17.98 -27.79 65.78
CA ASP A 906 17.12 -28.53 66.73
C ASP A 906 16.90 -30.00 66.31
N GLY A 907 17.67 -30.48 65.33
CA GLY A 907 17.51 -31.80 64.72
C GLY A 907 16.47 -31.85 63.60
N THR A 908 15.87 -30.72 63.22
CA THR A 908 14.98 -30.60 62.06
C THR A 908 15.61 -29.78 60.92
N VAL A 909 15.06 -29.93 59.71
CA VAL A 909 15.51 -29.20 58.51
C VAL A 909 14.45 -28.25 57.97
N GLU A 910 14.90 -27.18 57.33
CA GLU A 910 14.07 -26.29 56.52
C GLU A 910 14.29 -26.54 55.03
N ILE A 911 13.20 -26.72 54.28
CA ILE A 911 13.25 -26.83 52.82
C ILE A 911 12.91 -25.47 52.21
N VAL A 912 13.75 -24.97 51.31
CA VAL A 912 13.58 -23.67 50.65
C VAL A 912 13.48 -23.84 49.13
N ASP A 913 12.46 -23.22 48.53
CA ASP A 913 12.26 -23.10 47.08
C ASP A 913 12.30 -21.61 46.71
N TYR A 914 13.11 -21.24 45.72
CA TYR A 914 13.29 -19.86 45.31
C TYR A 914 12.23 -19.42 44.30
N LYS A 915 11.72 -18.19 44.44
CA LYS A 915 10.77 -17.57 43.51
C LYS A 915 11.22 -16.15 43.13
N THR A 916 11.25 -15.85 41.84
CA THR A 916 11.60 -14.53 41.28
C THR A 916 10.36 -13.73 40.85
N GLY A 917 9.25 -13.85 41.58
CA GLY A 917 8.01 -13.10 41.30
C GLY A 917 7.47 -12.39 42.54
N ARG A 918 6.35 -11.70 42.39
CA ARG A 918 5.71 -10.91 43.47
C ARG A 918 5.33 -11.77 44.68
N VAL A 919 5.46 -11.19 45.87
CA VAL A 919 5.11 -11.87 47.12
C VAL A 919 3.59 -11.86 47.35
N PRO A 920 2.96 -13.01 47.61
CA PRO A 920 1.60 -13.06 48.13
C PRO A 920 1.51 -12.34 49.49
N LYS A 921 0.40 -11.63 49.75
CA LYS A 921 0.24 -10.85 51.00
C LYS A 921 0.36 -11.72 52.26
N ASP A 922 -0.09 -12.98 52.19
CA ASP A 922 -0.19 -13.92 53.30
C ASP A 922 -0.29 -15.38 52.79
N GLU A 923 -0.09 -16.36 53.68
CA GLU A 923 -0.05 -17.79 53.35
C GLU A 923 -1.35 -18.30 52.68
N ALA A 924 -2.51 -17.73 53.02
CA ALA A 924 -3.79 -18.12 52.46
C ALA A 924 -3.97 -17.71 50.98
N LYS A 925 -3.10 -16.82 50.47
CA LYS A 925 -3.12 -16.33 49.09
C LYS A 925 -2.04 -16.95 48.21
N ILE A 926 -1.28 -17.93 48.72
CA ILE A 926 -0.41 -18.75 47.89
C ILE A 926 -1.30 -19.65 47.03
N ASP A 927 -1.01 -19.70 45.72
CA ASP A 927 -1.64 -20.64 44.79
C ASP A 927 -1.64 -22.07 45.39
N PRO A 928 -2.82 -22.68 45.62
CA PRO A 928 -2.95 -24.01 46.19
C PRO A 928 -2.12 -25.07 45.45
N GLU A 929 -1.97 -24.94 44.13
CA GLU A 929 -1.16 -25.86 43.34
C GLU A 929 0.35 -25.69 43.63
N ASN A 930 0.84 -24.46 43.84
CA ASN A 930 2.24 -24.26 44.23
C ASN A 930 2.53 -24.81 45.63
N LYS A 931 1.58 -24.74 46.59
CA LYS A 931 1.77 -25.35 47.91
C LYS A 931 2.04 -26.86 47.82
N LYS A 932 1.41 -27.56 46.86
CA LYS A 932 1.64 -29.00 46.63
C LYS A 932 3.10 -29.32 46.30
N GLN A 933 3.81 -28.42 45.61
CA GLN A 933 5.24 -28.59 45.29
C GLN A 933 6.09 -28.77 46.56
N LEU A 934 5.96 -27.85 47.52
CA LEU A 934 6.71 -27.90 48.78
C LEU A 934 6.29 -29.06 49.68
N LEU A 935 5.01 -29.46 49.65
CA LEU A 935 4.54 -30.65 50.37
C LEU A 935 5.13 -31.94 49.79
N ILE A 936 5.32 -32.03 48.46
CA ILE A 936 6.07 -33.15 47.84
C ILE A 936 7.53 -33.12 48.32
N TYR A 937 8.14 -31.95 48.44
CA TYR A 937 9.51 -31.84 48.94
C TYR A 937 9.62 -32.26 50.41
N GLN A 938 8.65 -31.87 51.25
CA GLN A 938 8.55 -32.33 52.64
C GLN A 938 8.47 -33.86 52.69
N TRP A 939 7.57 -34.44 51.91
CA TRP A 939 7.42 -35.89 51.82
C TRP A 939 8.72 -36.57 51.36
N ALA A 940 9.39 -36.03 50.34
CA ALA A 940 10.66 -36.55 49.85
C ALA A 940 11.77 -36.50 50.92
N ALA A 941 11.85 -35.41 51.68
CA ALA A 941 12.85 -35.25 52.73
C ALA A 941 12.63 -36.22 53.91
N GLU A 942 11.38 -36.44 54.31
CA GLU A 942 11.05 -37.35 55.42
C GLU A 942 11.22 -38.82 55.03
N GLU A 943 10.77 -39.23 53.83
CA GLU A 943 10.76 -40.64 53.42
C GLU A 943 12.09 -41.11 52.80
N ILE A 944 12.72 -40.28 51.95
CA ILE A 944 13.93 -40.67 51.22
C ILE A 944 15.19 -40.19 51.93
N LEU A 945 15.21 -38.93 52.38
CA LEU A 945 16.39 -38.34 53.02
C LEU A 945 16.45 -38.63 54.52
N GLN A 946 15.40 -39.22 55.11
CA GLN A 946 15.26 -39.53 56.53
C GLN A 946 15.53 -38.30 57.43
N LYS A 947 15.15 -37.11 56.96
CA LYS A 947 15.28 -35.84 57.70
C LYS A 947 13.91 -35.41 58.21
N LYS A 948 13.81 -35.07 59.49
CA LYS A 948 12.59 -34.50 60.06
C LYS A 948 12.46 -33.05 59.61
N VAL A 949 11.36 -32.69 58.95
CA VAL A 949 11.16 -31.33 58.41
C VAL A 949 10.48 -30.45 59.46
N GLY A 950 11.11 -29.34 59.82
CA GLY A 950 10.58 -28.35 60.77
C GLY A 950 9.76 -27.25 60.10
N LYS A 951 10.05 -26.92 58.84
CA LYS A 951 9.30 -25.98 57.99
C LYS A 951 9.68 -26.11 56.52
N VAL A 952 8.76 -25.79 55.63
CA VAL A 952 8.98 -25.59 54.20
C VAL A 952 8.67 -24.13 53.84
N SER A 953 9.48 -23.54 52.97
CA SER A 953 9.50 -22.11 52.74
C SER A 953 9.61 -21.76 51.26
N PHE A 954 8.75 -20.85 50.80
CA PHE A 954 9.01 -20.10 49.57
C PHE A 954 9.84 -18.86 49.91
N TYR A 955 10.98 -18.71 49.25
CA TYR A 955 11.81 -17.51 49.35
C TYR A 955 11.61 -16.66 48.10
N TYR A 956 10.93 -15.53 48.26
CA TYR A 956 10.70 -14.57 47.18
C TYR A 956 11.86 -13.58 47.11
N LEU A 957 12.65 -13.68 46.06
CA LEU A 957 13.92 -12.98 45.90
C LEU A 957 13.74 -11.47 45.68
N GLU A 958 12.71 -11.04 44.94
CA GLU A 958 12.49 -9.61 44.62
C GLU A 958 12.26 -8.74 45.87
N GLU A 959 11.54 -9.26 46.86
CA GLU A 959 11.20 -8.55 48.10
C GLU A 959 11.98 -9.08 49.32
N ASN A 960 12.88 -10.05 49.13
CA ASN A 960 13.60 -10.76 50.19
C ASN A 960 12.69 -11.27 51.33
N LYS A 961 11.50 -11.77 50.97
CA LYS A 961 10.50 -12.22 51.94
C LYS A 961 10.33 -13.74 51.86
N LYS A 962 10.34 -14.37 53.03
CA LYS A 962 10.13 -15.81 53.20
C LYS A 962 8.71 -16.06 53.72
N ILE A 963 7.99 -16.99 53.11
CA ILE A 963 6.70 -17.50 53.64
C ILE A 963 6.89 -18.97 53.97
N SER A 964 6.75 -19.32 55.25
CA SER A 964 7.03 -20.65 55.78
C SER A 964 5.76 -21.32 56.32
N PHE A 965 5.61 -22.63 56.11
CA PHE A 965 4.54 -23.46 56.65
C PHE A 965 5.03 -24.90 56.84
N VAL A 966 4.20 -25.77 57.41
CA VAL A 966 4.48 -27.22 57.57
C VAL A 966 3.23 -28.00 57.17
N GLY A 967 3.39 -29.06 56.37
CA GLY A 967 2.31 -29.98 56.07
C GLY A 967 1.96 -30.86 57.26
N THR A 968 0.67 -30.97 57.59
CA THR A 968 0.19 -31.97 58.55
C THR A 968 0.15 -33.37 57.91
N PRO A 969 0.16 -34.45 58.71
CA PRO A 969 0.05 -35.81 58.20
C PRO A 969 -1.17 -36.03 57.27
N ASP A 970 -2.32 -35.44 57.61
CA ASP A 970 -3.54 -35.51 56.80
C ASP A 970 -3.38 -34.80 55.45
N ASN A 971 -2.68 -33.66 55.41
CA ASN A 971 -2.42 -32.93 54.16
C ASN A 971 -1.51 -33.75 53.23
N LEU A 972 -0.52 -34.47 53.78
CA LEU A 972 0.38 -35.33 53.01
C LEU A 972 -0.34 -36.58 52.49
N LEU A 973 -1.25 -37.17 53.26
CA LEU A 973 -2.07 -38.31 52.81
C LEU A 973 -2.98 -37.91 51.65
N LYS A 974 -3.72 -36.81 51.79
CA LYS A 974 -4.60 -36.29 50.73
C LYS A 974 -3.83 -35.97 49.45
N LEU A 975 -2.64 -35.39 49.58
CA LEU A 975 -1.76 -35.10 48.44
C LEU A 975 -1.32 -36.37 47.69
N LYS A 976 -1.02 -37.45 48.41
CA LYS A 976 -0.65 -38.74 47.80
C LYS A 976 -1.82 -39.31 46.99
N GLU A 977 -3.04 -39.26 47.53
CA GLU A 977 -4.25 -39.71 46.84
C GLU A 977 -4.50 -38.91 45.56
N GLU A 978 -4.48 -37.57 45.63
CA GLU A 978 -4.72 -36.69 44.47
C GLU A 978 -3.68 -36.90 43.34
N ILE A 979 -2.40 -37.12 43.69
CA ILE A 979 -1.34 -37.39 42.69
C ILE A 979 -1.55 -38.77 42.04
N LEU A 980 -1.94 -39.79 42.82
CA LEU A 980 -2.22 -41.13 42.29
C LEU A 980 -3.40 -41.08 41.30
N GLU A 981 -4.49 -40.43 41.66
CA GLU A 981 -5.66 -40.23 40.79
C GLU A 981 -5.29 -39.52 39.48
N THR A 982 -4.44 -38.49 39.57
CA THR A 982 -3.96 -37.74 38.40
C THR A 982 -3.12 -38.62 37.47
N ILE A 983 -2.22 -39.44 38.02
CA ILE A 983 -1.39 -40.38 37.25
C ILE A 983 -2.25 -41.44 36.55
N GLU A 984 -3.26 -41.96 37.23
CA GLU A 984 -4.21 -42.91 36.66
C GLU A 984 -5.05 -42.30 35.53
N ALA A 985 -5.48 -41.04 35.68
CA ALA A 985 -6.20 -40.31 34.63
C ALA A 985 -5.33 -40.07 33.40
N ILE A 986 -4.04 -39.75 33.58
CA ILE A 986 -3.07 -39.65 32.49
C ILE A 986 -2.94 -41.00 31.76
N ARG A 987 -2.80 -42.11 32.50
CA ARG A 987 -2.66 -43.47 31.96
C ARG A 987 -3.88 -43.92 31.15
N LYS A 988 -5.08 -43.57 31.59
CA LYS A 988 -6.33 -43.81 30.85
C LYS A 988 -6.50 -42.91 29.62
N SER A 989 -5.49 -42.13 29.27
CA SER A 989 -5.47 -41.19 28.13
C SER A 989 -6.65 -40.19 28.14
N GLN A 990 -7.13 -39.81 29.33
CA GLN A 990 -8.25 -38.89 29.50
C GLN A 990 -7.79 -37.43 29.35
N PHE A 991 -7.39 -37.05 28.13
CA PHE A 991 -6.92 -35.69 27.82
C PHE A 991 -8.08 -34.73 27.52
N ILE A 992 -9.12 -34.69 28.35
CA ILE A 992 -10.25 -33.78 28.12
C ILE A 992 -9.82 -32.34 28.43
N ALA A 993 -9.97 -31.42 27.47
CA ALA A 993 -9.62 -30.02 27.66
C ALA A 993 -10.51 -29.35 28.74
N LYS A 994 -9.91 -28.54 29.62
CA LYS A 994 -10.60 -27.75 30.65
C LYS A 994 -10.40 -26.25 30.38
N PRO A 995 -11.07 -25.67 29.36
CA PRO A 995 -10.90 -24.27 29.02
C PRO A 995 -11.43 -23.37 30.13
N SER A 996 -10.64 -22.38 30.56
CA SER A 996 -11.08 -21.30 31.45
C SER A 996 -10.38 -19.99 31.08
N PRO A 997 -11.03 -18.82 31.19
CA PRO A 997 -10.39 -17.55 30.83
C PRO A 997 -9.07 -17.29 31.57
N GLN A 998 -9.02 -17.68 32.85
CA GLN A 998 -7.84 -17.52 33.71
C GLN A 998 -6.67 -18.44 33.33
N VAL A 999 -6.94 -19.64 32.79
CA VAL A 999 -5.88 -20.59 32.39
C VAL A 999 -5.50 -20.41 30.92
N CYS A 1000 -6.50 -20.27 30.04
CA CYS A 1000 -6.28 -20.19 28.59
C CYS A 1000 -5.61 -18.89 28.15
N GLN A 1001 -5.79 -17.78 28.88
CA GLN A 1001 -5.11 -16.52 28.57
C GLN A 1001 -3.60 -16.63 28.68
N TYR A 1002 -3.08 -17.38 29.66
CA TYR A 1002 -1.64 -17.51 29.93
C TYR A 1002 -1.02 -18.83 29.43
N CYS A 1003 -1.83 -19.68 28.78
CA CYS A 1003 -1.39 -20.96 28.21
C CYS A 1003 -0.53 -20.76 26.96
N ASP A 1004 0.65 -21.38 26.94
CA ASP A 1004 1.61 -21.29 25.82
C ASP A 1004 1.06 -21.82 24.49
N PHE A 1005 0.02 -22.65 24.53
CA PHE A 1005 -0.57 -23.30 23.36
C PHE A 1005 -1.89 -22.67 22.89
N LYS A 1006 -2.26 -21.50 23.43
CA LYS A 1006 -3.53 -20.82 23.11
C LYS A 1006 -3.77 -20.67 21.60
N SER A 1007 -2.72 -20.40 20.83
CA SER A 1007 -2.81 -20.18 19.37
C SER A 1007 -3.12 -21.44 18.56
N ILE A 1008 -2.77 -22.63 19.08
CA ILE A 1008 -2.92 -23.92 18.40
C ILE A 1008 -3.91 -24.86 19.11
N CYS A 1009 -4.51 -24.43 20.22
CA CYS A 1009 -5.50 -25.20 20.94
C CYS A 1009 -6.86 -25.11 20.21
N PRO A 1010 -7.48 -26.24 19.83
CA PRO A 1010 -8.78 -26.22 19.16
C PRO A 1010 -9.92 -25.83 20.12
N TYR A 1011 -9.70 -25.92 21.43
CA TYR A 1011 -10.65 -25.54 22.46
C TYR A 1011 -10.35 -24.13 22.96
N LYS A 1012 -11.30 -23.20 22.76
CA LYS A 1012 -11.21 -21.80 23.22
C LYS A 1012 -12.09 -21.63 24.47
N ALA A 1013 -11.60 -20.85 25.44
CA ALA A 1013 -12.33 -20.43 26.64
C ALA A 1013 -13.01 -19.10 26.44
#